data_AF-A0A0Z8F2V4-F1
#
_entry.id   AF-A0A0Z8F2V4-F1
#
_cell.length_a   1.000
_cell.length_b   1.000
_cell.length_c   1.000
_cell.angle_alpha   90.00
_cell.angle_beta   90.00
_cell.angle_gamma   90.00
#
_symmetry.space_group_name_H-M   'P 1'
#
loop_
_entity.id
_entity.type
_entity.pdbx_description
1 polymer ?
#
loop_
_entity_poly.entity_id
_entity_poly.type
_entity_poly.pdbx_seq_one_letter_code
_entity_poly.pdbx_strand_id
1 'polypeptide(L)'
;MRKETVHIISHSHWDREWYLPLEEHRMRLVELFDDLFDLFETDPEFRSFHLDGQTIVLDDYLEIRPQNRELLKKYIQDGRLIIGPFYILQDDYLITSEANMRNTLLGHLESKKWGRAPKIGYYPDTFGNMGQAPQLLRQAGIDVALFGRGVKPVGFDNQVLGDDQFQSTFSEMIWEGADGSQVLGILFANWYSNGNEIPVDEEEARVFWEKKLADVRKYASTSHYLLMNGCDHQPVQKNLSQALRLARKLYPDIDFVHSSFEEYIAAVKEELPKDLSRVKGELISQETDGWYTLANTASSRIYLKQANDQASQLLEQVVEPLVVMTGDKVPRDELRYAWKLLLQNAPHDSICGCSVDQVHSEMETRFKKVKQVAHFLSQRSLDRWEKQVDSSQLDGLLFTVFNTTACRQTQLVEVDLLVEQEDFRDGQLEQHFQSMAAISLPALGLFTSQGQELEATIEDLGVNFRYDLPKDAFRSANFARQIRVRFVVENQAPFSWQTYQVKPIVDTRVSNSLSEHFENDYYRIDVVDGQLLLEDKRTGQAYKDWLRFEDCGDLGNEYIFMAPKNNQLIYGQIEDFELVYQTEAVSIAKVIHRLRLPIAMETSLEDEQKRLVEFKHRTSQRSQEKKDLLLTTYLTLYRHQPQIRIQTNFHNQIKDHRLRAVFDIGIEAENHLADSIFEVVERPNQSHRAWENPSNPQRHRSFICLSDGRQAMTVSSKGLHEYEILDRGKIALTLLRATGELGDWGYFPTPEAQCLRECQLDYALEICPVEEDFASFQRAQAFQGHLLTKQLTSHNGHFPCDHQFLSHPALEEDRLCVTSLKVAETSDRILLRYYNMSQEQLAGWSEWTEGVDLLEEPLEVLPVRIEPQAIRTEVIGYLEKEKEYGSSLF
;
A
#
# COMPACT_ATOMS: atom_id res chain seq x y z
N MET A 1 -11.53 -23.27 -43.66
CA MET A 1 -11.04 -22.88 -42.33
C MET A 1 -10.07 -21.74 -42.52
N ARG A 2 -10.05 -20.75 -41.62
CA ARG A 2 -8.96 -19.76 -41.59
C ARG A 2 -7.67 -20.48 -41.19
N LYS A 3 -6.53 -20.01 -41.69
CA LYS A 3 -5.23 -20.62 -41.40
C LYS A 3 -4.86 -20.28 -39.95
N GLU A 4 -4.57 -21.29 -39.13
CA GLU A 4 -4.15 -21.08 -37.75
C GLU A 4 -2.80 -20.35 -37.71
N THR A 5 -2.67 -19.36 -36.83
CA THR A 5 -1.43 -18.62 -36.59
C THR A 5 -1.01 -18.77 -35.15
N VAL A 6 0.20 -19.28 -34.93
CA VAL A 6 0.82 -19.40 -33.61
C VAL A 6 1.77 -18.23 -33.44
N HIS A 7 1.45 -17.34 -32.51
CA HIS A 7 2.26 -16.20 -32.12
C HIS A 7 3.18 -16.62 -30.97
N ILE A 8 4.48 -16.69 -31.25
CA ILE A 8 5.51 -16.96 -30.25
C ILE A 8 6.06 -15.62 -29.80
N ILE A 9 5.93 -15.31 -28.51
CA ILE A 9 6.46 -14.09 -27.91
C ILE A 9 7.59 -14.50 -26.97
N SER A 10 8.84 -14.18 -27.34
CA SER A 10 9.98 -14.37 -26.45
C SER A 10 9.96 -13.35 -25.33
N HIS A 11 10.12 -13.82 -24.10
CA HIS A 11 10.19 -12.99 -22.90
C HIS A 11 11.02 -13.68 -21.82
N SER A 12 11.23 -12.97 -20.71
CA SER A 12 11.68 -13.55 -19.44
C SER A 12 10.87 -12.87 -18.36
N HIS A 13 10.17 -13.65 -17.53
CA HIS A 13 9.54 -13.05 -16.34
C HIS A 13 10.65 -12.79 -15.33
N TRP A 14 10.85 -11.54 -14.96
CA TRP A 14 12.05 -11.14 -14.21
C TRP A 14 11.68 -10.57 -12.86
N ASP A 15 11.53 -11.46 -11.88
CA ASP A 15 11.42 -11.05 -10.48
C ASP A 15 12.73 -10.38 -10.08
N ARG A 16 12.63 -9.10 -9.75
CA ARG A 16 13.80 -8.26 -9.53
C ARG A 16 14.67 -8.78 -8.38
N GLU A 17 14.04 -9.35 -7.37
CA GLU A 17 14.63 -9.97 -6.19
C GLU A 17 13.64 -11.01 -5.62
N TRP A 18 14.10 -12.23 -5.30
CA TRP A 18 13.22 -13.32 -4.87
C TRP A 18 13.95 -14.38 -4.00
N TYR A 19 14.21 -15.57 -4.55
CA TYR A 19 14.96 -16.66 -3.90
C TYR A 19 16.47 -16.43 -3.83
N LEU A 20 16.97 -15.38 -4.50
CA LEU A 20 18.35 -14.88 -4.40
C LEU A 20 18.33 -13.38 -4.06
N PRO A 21 19.40 -12.85 -3.43
CA PRO A 21 19.57 -11.42 -3.22
C PRO A 21 19.55 -10.63 -4.54
N LEU A 22 19.14 -9.35 -4.49
CA LEU A 22 19.00 -8.48 -5.67
C LEU A 22 20.20 -8.56 -6.62
N GLU A 23 21.41 -8.38 -6.11
CA GLU A 23 22.60 -8.28 -6.97
C GLU A 23 22.91 -9.59 -7.71
N GLU A 24 22.52 -10.75 -7.17
CA GLU A 24 22.66 -12.02 -7.88
C GLU A 24 21.73 -12.11 -9.09
N HIS A 25 20.47 -11.71 -8.92
CA HIS A 25 19.53 -11.59 -10.04
C HIS A 25 19.99 -10.53 -11.02
N ARG A 26 20.41 -9.36 -10.53
CA ARG A 26 20.89 -8.27 -11.37
C ARG A 26 22.08 -8.65 -12.27
N MET A 27 23.04 -9.46 -11.78
CA MET A 27 24.14 -9.93 -12.64
C MET A 27 23.63 -10.82 -13.78
N ARG A 28 22.64 -11.67 -13.52
CA ARG A 28 22.01 -12.52 -14.54
C ARG A 28 21.15 -11.72 -15.51
N LEU A 29 20.53 -10.64 -15.05
CA LEU A 29 19.85 -9.68 -15.92
C LEU A 29 20.84 -9.08 -16.93
N VAL A 30 22.06 -8.72 -16.49
CA VAL A 30 23.10 -8.22 -17.41
C VAL A 30 23.45 -9.26 -18.48
N GLU A 31 23.58 -10.54 -18.11
CA GLU A 31 23.81 -11.62 -19.06
C GLU A 31 22.65 -11.77 -20.07
N LEU A 32 21.40 -11.66 -19.63
CA LEU A 32 20.22 -11.67 -20.51
C LEU A 32 20.29 -10.54 -21.55
N PHE A 33 20.59 -9.31 -21.14
CA PHE A 33 20.71 -8.18 -22.08
C PHE A 33 21.86 -8.37 -23.08
N ASP A 34 23.02 -8.84 -22.61
CA ASP A 34 24.17 -9.06 -23.48
C ASP A 34 23.86 -10.15 -24.53
N ASP A 35 23.20 -11.24 -24.12
CA ASP A 35 22.74 -12.30 -25.01
C ASP A 35 21.67 -11.81 -26.01
N LEU A 36 20.76 -10.94 -25.58
CA LEU A 36 19.78 -10.32 -26.47
C LEU A 36 20.43 -9.44 -27.52
N PHE A 37 21.44 -8.65 -27.14
CA PHE A 37 22.16 -7.79 -28.09
C PHE A 37 22.93 -8.62 -29.12
N ASP A 38 23.59 -9.70 -28.68
CA ASP A 38 24.24 -10.64 -29.59
C ASP A 38 23.24 -11.28 -30.56
N LEU A 39 22.05 -11.69 -30.08
CA LEU A 39 21.00 -12.24 -30.95
C LEU A 39 20.46 -11.23 -31.95
N PHE A 40 20.21 -9.98 -31.52
CA PHE A 40 19.80 -8.93 -32.44
C PHE A 40 20.83 -8.70 -33.54
N GLU A 41 22.13 -8.78 -33.25
CA GLU A 41 23.16 -8.62 -34.28
C GLU A 41 23.31 -9.84 -35.19
N THR A 42 23.19 -11.05 -34.64
CA THR A 42 23.59 -12.29 -35.32
C THR A 42 22.44 -13.07 -35.96
N ASP A 43 21.20 -12.90 -35.49
CA ASP A 43 20.03 -13.59 -36.01
C ASP A 43 18.97 -12.60 -36.56
N PRO A 44 18.92 -12.38 -37.88
CA PRO A 44 17.93 -11.47 -38.47
C PRO A 44 16.49 -12.01 -38.41
N GLU A 45 16.27 -13.30 -38.11
CA GLU A 45 14.94 -13.88 -37.90
C GLU A 45 14.44 -13.70 -36.45
N PHE A 46 15.33 -13.32 -35.51
CA PHE A 46 14.94 -12.97 -34.15
C PHE A 46 14.33 -11.56 -34.12
N ARG A 47 13.00 -11.50 -34.05
CA ARG A 47 12.23 -10.27 -34.29
C ARG A 47 12.21 -9.33 -33.09
N SER A 48 11.77 -9.82 -31.93
CA SER A 48 11.54 -8.99 -30.76
C SER A 48 11.64 -9.77 -29.47
N PHE A 49 11.89 -9.07 -28.37
CA PHE A 49 11.83 -9.64 -27.02
C PHE A 49 10.95 -8.74 -26.13
N HIS A 50 10.01 -9.35 -25.42
CA HIS A 50 9.19 -8.66 -24.43
C HIS A 50 9.90 -8.63 -23.08
N LEU A 51 10.22 -7.43 -22.62
CA LEU A 51 10.95 -7.18 -21.38
C LEU A 51 9.96 -6.98 -20.22
N ASP A 52 9.09 -7.98 -20.05
CA ASP A 52 8.29 -8.24 -18.86
C ASP A 52 7.41 -7.08 -18.33
N GLY A 53 6.95 -6.19 -19.19
CA GLY A 53 6.02 -5.14 -18.77
C GLY A 53 6.61 -4.02 -17.89
N GLN A 54 7.89 -4.08 -17.53
CA GLN A 54 8.54 -3.21 -16.55
C GLN A 54 9.71 -2.43 -17.13
N THR A 55 9.91 -1.18 -16.71
CA THR A 55 11.00 -0.31 -17.21
C THR A 55 12.21 -0.26 -16.28
N ILE A 56 12.07 -0.66 -15.01
CA ILE A 56 13.15 -0.62 -14.02
C ILE A 56 14.38 -1.43 -14.42
N VAL A 57 14.19 -2.55 -15.12
CA VAL A 57 15.27 -3.42 -15.62
C VAL A 57 16.25 -2.68 -16.54
N LEU A 58 15.81 -1.59 -17.19
CA LEU A 58 16.69 -0.71 -17.96
C LEU A 58 17.62 0.11 -17.06
N ASP A 59 17.07 0.64 -15.95
CA ASP A 59 17.85 1.36 -14.93
C ASP A 59 18.87 0.41 -14.28
N ASP A 60 18.43 -0.81 -13.94
CA ASP A 60 19.28 -1.84 -13.32
C ASP A 60 20.43 -2.27 -14.23
N TYR A 61 20.18 -2.46 -15.54
CA TYR A 61 21.21 -2.77 -16.52
C TYR A 61 22.20 -1.60 -16.72
N LEU A 62 21.69 -0.37 -16.85
CA LEU A 62 22.51 0.79 -17.20
C LEU A 62 23.35 1.35 -16.06
N GLU A 63 23.02 1.06 -14.81
CA GLU A 63 23.93 1.37 -13.70
C GLU A 63 25.20 0.48 -13.73
N ILE A 64 25.16 -0.68 -14.40
CA ILE A 64 26.34 -1.55 -14.62
C ILE A 64 26.99 -1.31 -15.99
N ARG A 65 26.19 -1.19 -17.06
CA ARG A 65 26.66 -0.97 -18.44
C ARG A 65 26.15 0.36 -19.03
N PRO A 66 26.50 1.52 -18.45
CA PRO A 66 26.00 2.82 -18.92
C PRO A 66 26.39 3.13 -20.38
N GLN A 67 27.49 2.55 -20.88
CA GLN A 67 27.95 2.70 -22.26
C GLN A 67 26.97 2.15 -23.31
N ASN A 68 26.06 1.25 -22.92
CA ASN A 68 25.11 0.61 -23.84
C ASN A 68 23.80 1.39 -24.02
N ARG A 69 23.69 2.59 -23.42
CA ARG A 69 22.48 3.42 -23.47
C ARG A 69 21.93 3.67 -24.89
N GLU A 70 22.80 4.09 -25.82
CA GLU A 70 22.35 4.39 -27.20
C GLU A 70 21.98 3.12 -27.97
N LEU A 71 22.64 1.99 -27.69
CA LEU A 71 22.30 0.70 -28.30
C LEU A 71 20.93 0.22 -27.84
N LEU A 72 20.66 0.31 -26.53
CA LEU A 72 19.38 -0.01 -25.93
C LEU A 72 18.25 0.86 -26.51
N LYS A 73 18.49 2.18 -26.63
CA LYS A 73 17.55 3.10 -27.27
C LYS A 73 17.25 2.70 -28.72
N LYS A 74 18.27 2.35 -29.50
CA LYS A 74 18.11 1.88 -30.88
C LYS A 74 17.22 0.63 -30.93
N TYR A 75 17.51 -0.41 -30.15
CA TYR A 75 16.73 -1.65 -30.19
C TYR A 75 15.27 -1.46 -29.76
N ILE A 76 15.00 -0.54 -28.83
CA ILE A 76 13.63 -0.20 -28.44
C ILE A 76 12.90 0.53 -29.59
N GLN A 77 13.56 1.50 -30.24
CA GLN A 77 12.98 2.23 -31.37
C GLN A 77 12.76 1.37 -32.61
N ASP A 78 13.63 0.39 -32.83
CA ASP A 78 13.52 -0.60 -33.90
C ASP A 78 12.44 -1.68 -33.60
N GLY A 79 11.80 -1.64 -32.42
CA GLY A 79 10.78 -2.60 -32.01
C GLY A 79 11.33 -3.99 -31.65
N ARG A 80 12.67 -4.11 -31.48
CA ARG A 80 13.34 -5.36 -31.12
C ARG A 80 13.31 -5.65 -29.63
N LEU A 81 13.27 -4.60 -28.81
CA LEU A 81 13.10 -4.73 -27.36
C LEU A 81 11.86 -3.97 -26.93
N ILE A 82 10.87 -4.67 -26.39
CA ILE A 82 9.57 -4.12 -25.99
C ILE A 82 9.60 -3.93 -24.47
N ILE A 83 9.41 -2.71 -23.98
CA ILE A 83 9.57 -2.32 -22.57
C ILE A 83 8.25 -1.80 -21.99
N GLY A 84 8.04 -1.85 -20.67
CA GLY A 84 6.89 -1.20 -20.03
C GLY A 84 5.53 -1.83 -20.36
N PRO A 85 4.40 -1.21 -19.95
CA PRO A 85 4.28 0.22 -19.64
C PRO A 85 4.45 0.58 -18.16
N PHE A 86 4.65 -0.39 -17.27
CA PHE A 86 4.81 -0.13 -15.84
C PHE A 86 6.27 0.17 -15.50
N TYR A 87 6.51 0.77 -14.33
CA TYR A 87 7.86 0.94 -13.80
C TYR A 87 8.38 -0.40 -13.25
N ILE A 88 7.57 -1.08 -12.43
CA ILE A 88 7.77 -2.41 -11.86
C ILE A 88 6.52 -3.29 -12.04
N LEU A 89 6.59 -4.58 -11.70
CA LEU A 89 5.42 -5.47 -11.60
C LEU A 89 5.00 -5.70 -10.14
N GLN A 90 3.93 -5.03 -9.71
CA GLN A 90 3.52 -4.98 -8.31
C GLN A 90 2.66 -6.15 -7.84
N ASP A 91 2.54 -6.30 -6.51
CA ASP A 91 1.31 -6.81 -5.91
C ASP A 91 0.30 -5.66 -5.79
N ASP A 92 -0.91 -5.88 -6.30
CA ASP A 92 -1.93 -4.84 -6.40
C ASP A 92 -2.43 -4.35 -5.03
N TYR A 93 -2.61 -5.26 -4.07
CA TYR A 93 -3.31 -5.00 -2.80
C TYR A 93 -2.37 -4.50 -1.68
N LEU A 94 -1.08 -4.80 -1.79
CA LEU A 94 -0.09 -4.53 -0.73
C LEU A 94 0.65 -3.21 -0.90
N ILE A 95 0.33 -2.44 -1.94
CA ILE A 95 0.73 -1.03 -2.10
C ILE A 95 -0.50 -0.11 -2.10
N THR A 96 -0.29 1.19 -1.89
CA THR A 96 -1.39 2.17 -1.87
C THR A 96 -2.03 2.34 -3.25
N SER A 97 -3.26 2.86 -3.28
CA SER A 97 -3.96 3.22 -4.51
C SER A 97 -3.13 4.20 -5.36
N GLU A 98 -2.54 5.21 -4.72
CA GLU A 98 -1.64 6.15 -5.40
C GLU A 98 -0.37 5.47 -5.91
N ALA A 99 0.25 4.54 -5.17
CA ALA A 99 1.44 3.83 -5.65
C ALA A 99 1.17 2.97 -6.90
N ASN A 100 0.01 2.31 -6.98
CA ASN A 100 -0.45 1.62 -8.20
C ASN A 100 -0.53 2.60 -9.40
N MET A 101 -1.11 3.78 -9.17
CA MET A 101 -1.17 4.83 -10.18
C MET A 101 0.22 5.36 -10.55
N ARG A 102 1.09 5.61 -9.55
CA ARG A 102 2.47 6.10 -9.78
C ARG A 102 3.30 5.10 -10.56
N ASN A 103 3.11 3.80 -10.33
CA ASN A 103 3.77 2.76 -11.12
C ASN A 103 3.45 2.89 -12.61
N THR A 104 2.17 3.12 -12.92
CA THR A 104 1.70 3.33 -14.30
C THR A 104 2.18 4.65 -14.89
N LEU A 105 2.05 5.76 -14.16
CA LEU A 105 2.48 7.09 -14.60
C LEU A 105 3.99 7.13 -14.87
N LEU A 106 4.80 6.66 -13.92
CA LEU A 106 6.26 6.64 -14.06
C LEU A 106 6.70 5.68 -15.15
N GLY A 107 6.11 4.49 -15.25
CA GLY A 107 6.41 3.55 -16.32
C GLY A 107 6.11 4.12 -17.72
N HIS A 108 4.99 4.84 -17.87
CA HIS A 108 4.65 5.54 -19.12
C HIS A 108 5.67 6.64 -19.44
N LEU A 109 6.04 7.46 -18.46
CA LEU A 109 7.02 8.53 -18.62
C LEU A 109 8.43 8.00 -18.92
N GLU A 110 8.86 6.94 -18.24
CA GLU A 110 10.16 6.28 -18.51
C GLU A 110 10.16 5.68 -19.91
N SER A 111 9.08 5.00 -20.30
CA SER A 111 8.94 4.42 -21.64
C SER A 111 9.04 5.48 -22.74
N LYS A 112 8.42 6.66 -22.55
CA LYS A 112 8.51 7.82 -23.48
C LYS A 112 9.93 8.36 -23.67
N LYS A 113 10.88 8.11 -22.75
CA LYS A 113 12.30 8.53 -22.92
C LYS A 113 13.05 7.66 -23.93
N TRP A 114 12.60 6.42 -24.13
CA TRP A 114 13.22 5.44 -25.02
C TRP A 114 12.54 5.39 -26.37
N GLY A 115 11.21 5.44 -26.39
CA GLY A 115 10.40 5.34 -27.61
C GLY A 115 8.91 5.55 -27.31
N ARG A 116 8.06 4.70 -27.89
CA ARG A 116 6.62 4.70 -27.61
C ARG A 116 6.34 3.87 -26.36
N ALA A 117 5.48 4.37 -25.47
CA ALA A 117 4.94 3.58 -24.37
C ALA A 117 3.94 2.54 -24.92
N PRO A 118 4.11 1.23 -24.63
CA PRO A 118 3.15 0.23 -25.07
C PRO A 118 1.80 0.43 -24.41
N LYS A 119 0.75 -0.12 -25.04
CA LYS A 119 -0.63 -0.04 -24.55
C LYS A 119 -1.16 -1.41 -24.14
N ILE A 120 -0.48 -2.04 -23.18
CA ILE A 120 -0.85 -3.35 -22.60
C ILE A 120 -0.76 -3.29 -21.07
N GLY A 121 -1.80 -3.73 -20.36
CA GLY A 121 -1.70 -3.98 -18.92
C GLY A 121 -1.08 -5.37 -18.71
N TYR A 122 -0.13 -5.50 -17.80
CA TYR A 122 0.66 -6.73 -17.67
C TYR A 122 0.75 -7.20 -16.22
N TYR A 123 0.05 -8.29 -15.91
CA TYR A 123 -0.13 -8.87 -14.57
C TYR A 123 0.13 -10.39 -14.61
N PRO A 124 1.30 -10.84 -15.10
CA PRO A 124 1.55 -12.26 -15.40
C PRO A 124 1.43 -13.14 -14.16
N ASP A 125 1.92 -12.66 -13.02
CA ASP A 125 1.97 -13.41 -11.77
C ASP A 125 1.40 -12.66 -10.56
N THR A 126 0.66 -11.57 -10.76
CA THR A 126 0.05 -10.82 -9.66
C THR A 126 -0.89 -11.72 -8.84
N PHE A 127 -0.74 -11.73 -7.50
CA PHE A 127 -1.46 -12.64 -6.60
C PHE A 127 -2.93 -12.21 -6.39
N GLY A 128 -3.70 -12.32 -7.46
CA GLY A 128 -5.04 -11.76 -7.56
C GLY A 128 -5.00 -10.30 -7.97
N ASN A 129 -5.95 -9.89 -8.79
CA ASN A 129 -5.93 -8.58 -9.46
C ASN A 129 -7.02 -7.67 -8.88
N MET A 130 -6.70 -6.39 -8.67
CA MET A 130 -7.63 -5.38 -8.11
C MET A 130 -8.86 -5.14 -8.98
N GLY A 131 -10.03 -4.86 -8.37
CA GLY A 131 -11.29 -4.65 -9.10
C GLY A 131 -11.31 -3.41 -9.98
N GLN A 132 -10.44 -2.44 -9.71
CA GLN A 132 -10.32 -1.19 -10.48
C GLN A 132 -9.28 -1.22 -11.61
N ALA A 133 -8.59 -2.34 -11.84
CA ALA A 133 -7.59 -2.43 -12.90
C ALA A 133 -8.14 -2.02 -14.28
N PRO A 134 -9.38 -2.41 -14.70
CA PRO A 134 -9.96 -1.92 -15.95
C PRO A 134 -10.06 -0.40 -16.03
N GLN A 135 -10.50 0.27 -14.96
CA GLN A 135 -10.61 1.73 -14.93
C GLN A 135 -9.22 2.39 -15.00
N LEU A 136 -8.26 1.89 -14.22
CA LEU A 136 -6.90 2.40 -14.21
C LEU A 136 -6.24 2.31 -15.58
N LEU A 137 -6.39 1.16 -16.25
CA LEU A 137 -5.86 0.94 -17.59
C LEU A 137 -6.53 1.86 -18.62
N ARG A 138 -7.86 2.00 -18.57
CA ARG A 138 -8.60 2.86 -19.50
C ARG A 138 -8.18 4.32 -19.38
N GLN A 139 -8.00 4.81 -18.15
CA GLN A 139 -7.48 6.16 -17.89
C GLN A 139 -5.97 6.30 -18.20
N ALA A 140 -5.26 5.22 -18.53
CA ALA A 140 -3.92 5.26 -19.12
C ALA A 140 -3.92 5.05 -20.65
N GLY A 141 -5.10 5.05 -21.28
CA GLY A 141 -5.27 4.77 -22.71
C GLY A 141 -4.92 3.32 -23.09
N ILE A 142 -5.06 2.38 -22.15
CA ILE A 142 -4.82 0.95 -22.32
C ILE A 142 -6.19 0.23 -22.34
N ASP A 143 -6.43 -0.62 -23.33
CA ASP A 143 -7.70 -1.33 -23.50
C ASP A 143 -7.57 -2.86 -23.46
N VAL A 144 -6.38 -3.38 -23.11
CA VAL A 144 -6.09 -4.80 -22.95
C VAL A 144 -5.32 -5.03 -21.65
N ALA A 145 -5.68 -6.06 -20.90
CA ALA A 145 -4.95 -6.57 -19.76
C ALA A 145 -4.57 -8.04 -19.99
N LEU A 146 -3.30 -8.39 -19.76
CA LEU A 146 -2.82 -9.75 -19.77
C LEU A 146 -2.54 -10.20 -18.33
N PHE A 147 -3.05 -11.37 -17.93
CA PHE A 147 -2.91 -11.85 -16.56
C PHE A 147 -2.87 -13.38 -16.45
N GLY A 148 -2.25 -13.91 -15.40
CA GLY A 148 -2.13 -15.37 -15.19
C GLY A 148 -3.05 -15.96 -14.12
N ARG A 149 -3.47 -15.17 -13.13
CA ARG A 149 -4.19 -15.64 -11.94
C ARG A 149 -5.59 -15.04 -11.80
N GLY A 150 -6.45 -15.71 -11.03
CA GLY A 150 -7.75 -15.18 -10.59
C GLY A 150 -8.97 -15.65 -11.37
N VAL A 151 -8.81 -16.22 -12.57
CA VAL A 151 -9.92 -16.75 -13.40
C VAL A 151 -9.63 -18.19 -13.81
N LYS A 152 -10.64 -19.05 -13.75
CA LYS A 152 -10.53 -20.46 -14.15
C LYS A 152 -11.00 -20.65 -15.61
N PRO A 153 -10.13 -21.10 -16.54
CA PRO A 153 -10.55 -21.42 -17.90
C PRO A 153 -11.23 -22.79 -17.95
N VAL A 154 -12.41 -22.89 -18.58
CA VAL A 154 -13.19 -24.16 -18.64
C VAL A 154 -13.26 -24.81 -20.02
N GLY A 155 -13.00 -24.05 -21.09
CA GLY A 155 -13.00 -24.54 -22.49
C GLY A 155 -14.40 -24.73 -23.09
N PHE A 156 -14.45 -25.03 -24.39
CA PHE A 156 -15.68 -25.09 -25.21
C PHE A 156 -16.68 -26.19 -24.84
N ASP A 157 -16.20 -27.33 -24.33
CA ASP A 157 -17.03 -28.50 -24.06
C ASP A 157 -17.79 -28.43 -22.72
N ASN A 158 -17.53 -27.37 -21.92
CA ASN A 158 -18.13 -27.18 -20.61
C ASN A 158 -19.02 -25.92 -20.61
N GLN A 159 -20.22 -26.02 -20.02
CA GLN A 159 -21.08 -24.87 -19.81
C GLN A 159 -20.61 -24.09 -18.60
N VAL A 160 -20.42 -22.77 -18.74
CA VAL A 160 -20.34 -21.87 -17.59
C VAL A 160 -21.71 -21.90 -16.92
N LEU A 161 -21.76 -22.38 -15.67
CA LEU A 161 -22.99 -22.41 -14.89
C LEU A 161 -23.33 -20.99 -14.46
N GLY A 162 -24.61 -20.63 -14.43
CA GLY A 162 -25.05 -19.25 -14.15
C GLY A 162 -24.67 -18.70 -12.77
N ASP A 163 -24.25 -19.56 -11.84
CA ASP A 163 -23.81 -19.20 -10.50
C ASP A 163 -22.28 -19.00 -10.39
N ASP A 164 -21.50 -19.36 -11.42
CA ASP A 164 -20.03 -19.27 -11.45
C ASP A 164 -19.61 -17.99 -12.22
N GLN A 165 -19.15 -16.95 -11.51
CA GLN A 165 -18.82 -15.62 -12.04
C GLN A 165 -17.37 -15.47 -12.49
N PHE A 166 -16.46 -16.35 -12.03
CA PHE A 166 -15.01 -16.25 -12.27
C PHE A 166 -14.47 -17.38 -13.16
N GLN A 167 -15.31 -17.88 -14.06
CA GLN A 167 -14.98 -18.84 -15.10
C GLN A 167 -15.07 -18.21 -16.48
N SER A 168 -14.14 -18.60 -17.36
CA SER A 168 -14.17 -18.18 -18.76
C SER A 168 -14.15 -19.38 -19.69
N THR A 169 -14.98 -19.34 -20.73
CA THR A 169 -14.95 -20.34 -21.81
C THR A 169 -13.63 -20.24 -22.59
N PHE A 170 -13.12 -19.02 -22.75
CA PHE A 170 -11.93 -18.74 -23.55
C PHE A 170 -10.78 -18.14 -22.73
N SER A 171 -9.58 -18.10 -23.31
CA SER A 171 -8.46 -17.28 -22.83
C SER A 171 -8.75 -15.79 -22.97
N GLU A 172 -9.59 -15.38 -23.92
CA GLU A 172 -10.03 -14.00 -24.09
C GLU A 172 -11.39 -13.76 -23.40
N MET A 173 -11.51 -12.65 -22.67
CA MET A 173 -12.75 -12.30 -21.96
C MET A 173 -12.91 -10.78 -21.86
N ILE A 174 -14.11 -10.32 -21.51
CA ILE A 174 -14.33 -8.93 -21.09
C ILE A 174 -14.14 -8.84 -19.58
N TRP A 175 -13.18 -8.02 -19.15
CA TRP A 175 -13.02 -7.70 -17.74
C TRP A 175 -13.63 -6.33 -17.45
N GLU A 176 -14.69 -6.33 -16.65
CA GLU A 176 -15.44 -5.15 -16.23
C GLU A 176 -15.00 -4.75 -14.80
N GLY A 177 -14.59 -3.49 -14.63
CA GLY A 177 -14.16 -2.95 -13.34
C GLY A 177 -15.34 -2.57 -12.43
N ALA A 178 -15.03 -2.13 -11.21
CA ALA A 178 -16.03 -1.74 -10.23
C ALA A 178 -16.91 -0.56 -10.68
N ASP A 179 -16.37 0.35 -11.49
CA ASP A 179 -17.09 1.49 -12.09
C ASP A 179 -17.84 1.14 -13.40
N GLY A 180 -17.69 -0.09 -13.90
CA GLY A 180 -18.21 -0.52 -15.19
C GLY A 180 -17.28 -0.26 -16.39
N SER A 181 -16.07 0.27 -16.19
CA SER A 181 -15.06 0.35 -17.24
C SER A 181 -14.68 -1.06 -17.74
N GLN A 182 -14.44 -1.21 -19.04
CA GLN A 182 -14.16 -2.53 -19.64
C GLN A 182 -12.83 -2.54 -20.40
N VAL A 183 -12.09 -3.63 -20.25
CA VAL A 183 -10.91 -3.97 -21.05
C VAL A 183 -11.02 -5.39 -21.59
N LEU A 184 -10.29 -5.68 -22.68
CA LEU A 184 -10.08 -7.05 -23.12
C LEU A 184 -9.11 -7.74 -22.16
N GLY A 185 -9.58 -8.74 -21.43
CA GLY A 185 -8.75 -9.62 -20.63
C GLY A 185 -8.19 -10.76 -21.48
N ILE A 186 -6.88 -10.97 -21.44
CA ILE A 186 -6.20 -12.11 -22.06
C ILE A 186 -5.54 -12.91 -20.93
N LEU A 187 -6.17 -14.03 -20.56
CA LEU A 187 -5.69 -14.95 -19.56
C LEU A 187 -4.58 -15.83 -20.14
N PHE A 188 -3.47 -15.97 -19.43
CA PHE A 188 -2.47 -17.01 -19.68
C PHE A 188 -3.00 -18.37 -19.22
N ALA A 189 -4.00 -18.91 -19.94
CA ALA A 189 -4.75 -20.11 -19.55
C ALA A 189 -3.89 -21.37 -19.45
N ASN A 190 -2.72 -21.38 -20.10
CA ASN A 190 -1.70 -22.43 -19.99
C ASN A 190 -0.41 -21.95 -19.33
N TRP A 191 -0.49 -20.89 -18.52
CA TRP A 191 0.61 -20.14 -17.94
C TRP A 191 1.45 -19.35 -18.95
N TYR A 192 2.21 -18.37 -18.45
CA TYR A 192 3.16 -17.59 -19.25
C TYR A 192 4.42 -18.39 -19.61
N SER A 193 4.46 -19.70 -19.37
CA SER A 193 5.55 -20.59 -19.78
C SER A 193 5.13 -21.65 -20.80
N ASN A 194 3.93 -21.51 -21.39
CA ASN A 194 3.39 -22.52 -22.29
C ASN A 194 4.26 -22.73 -23.54
N GLY A 195 5.04 -21.75 -23.98
CA GLY A 195 5.97 -21.83 -25.11
C GLY A 195 7.45 -21.90 -24.72
N ASN A 196 7.79 -22.16 -23.45
CA ASN A 196 9.18 -22.20 -23.00
C ASN A 196 9.97 -23.33 -23.67
N GLU A 197 11.26 -23.08 -23.97
CA GLU A 197 12.24 -24.05 -24.48
C GLU A 197 11.76 -24.89 -25.69
N ILE A 198 11.40 -24.23 -26.79
CA ILE A 198 10.88 -24.92 -27.99
C ILE A 198 11.99 -25.82 -28.61
N PRO A 199 11.77 -27.14 -28.77
CA PRO A 199 12.84 -28.03 -29.23
C PRO A 199 13.28 -27.77 -30.68
N VAL A 200 14.56 -28.07 -30.94
CA VAL A 200 15.16 -28.05 -32.30
C VAL A 200 15.42 -29.45 -32.85
N ASP A 201 15.22 -30.49 -32.04
CA ASP A 201 15.20 -31.88 -32.49
C ASP A 201 13.82 -32.24 -33.06
N GLU A 202 13.77 -33.02 -34.13
CA GLU A 202 12.51 -33.30 -34.84
C GLU A 202 11.52 -34.12 -34.00
N GLU A 203 11.98 -35.11 -33.24
CA GLU A 203 11.10 -35.98 -32.43
C GLU A 203 10.60 -35.24 -31.20
N GLU A 204 11.48 -34.52 -30.51
CA GLU A 204 11.11 -33.68 -29.37
C GLU A 204 10.13 -32.57 -29.78
N ALA A 205 10.37 -31.93 -30.93
CA ALA A 205 9.49 -30.88 -31.45
C ALA A 205 8.10 -31.42 -31.78
N ARG A 206 7.97 -32.63 -32.33
CA ARG A 206 6.65 -33.25 -32.58
C ARG A 206 5.87 -33.44 -31.28
N VAL A 207 6.50 -34.00 -30.25
CA VAL A 207 5.87 -34.21 -28.93
C VAL A 207 5.48 -32.89 -28.29
N PHE A 208 6.38 -31.89 -28.35
CA PHE A 208 6.13 -30.56 -27.84
C PHE A 208 4.92 -29.91 -28.53
N TRP A 209 4.95 -29.82 -29.86
CA TRP A 209 3.91 -29.12 -30.63
C TRP A 209 2.56 -29.83 -30.58
N GLU A 210 2.52 -31.16 -30.59
CA GLU A 210 1.26 -31.90 -30.43
C GLU A 210 0.56 -31.53 -29.11
N LYS A 211 1.31 -31.51 -28.00
CA LYS A 211 0.78 -31.11 -26.70
C LYS A 211 0.40 -29.63 -26.67
N LYS A 212 1.34 -28.73 -27.01
CA LYS A 212 1.13 -27.28 -26.86
C LYS A 212 0.02 -26.75 -27.76
N LEU A 213 -0.11 -27.26 -28.99
CA LEU A 213 -1.22 -26.90 -29.88
C LEU A 213 -2.56 -27.43 -29.35
N ALA A 214 -2.60 -28.63 -28.77
CA ALA A 214 -3.83 -29.14 -28.15
C ALA A 214 -4.24 -28.30 -26.93
N ASP A 215 -3.26 -27.93 -26.09
CA ASP A 215 -3.47 -27.12 -24.89
C ASP A 215 -4.07 -25.75 -25.23
N VAL A 216 -3.49 -25.00 -26.18
CA VAL A 216 -3.97 -23.65 -26.53
C VAL A 216 -5.29 -23.67 -27.30
N ARG A 217 -5.52 -24.67 -28.17
CA ARG A 217 -6.80 -24.82 -28.89
C ARG A 217 -7.98 -25.02 -27.95
N LYS A 218 -7.75 -25.54 -26.74
CA LYS A 218 -8.80 -25.78 -25.75
C LYS A 218 -9.47 -24.50 -25.28
N TYR A 219 -8.76 -23.37 -25.30
CA TYR A 219 -9.22 -22.11 -24.72
C TYR A 219 -9.22 -20.93 -25.70
N ALA A 220 -8.55 -21.01 -26.85
CA ALA A 220 -8.48 -19.89 -27.78
C ALA A 220 -9.84 -19.58 -28.45
N SER A 221 -10.30 -18.32 -28.40
CA SER A 221 -11.54 -17.88 -29.07
C SER A 221 -11.40 -17.59 -30.56
N THR A 222 -10.17 -17.52 -31.08
CA THR A 222 -9.84 -17.13 -32.46
C THR A 222 -8.90 -18.15 -33.13
N SER A 223 -8.51 -17.90 -34.39
CA SER A 223 -7.47 -18.70 -35.06
C SER A 223 -6.03 -18.25 -34.75
N HIS A 224 -5.86 -17.32 -33.80
CA HIS A 224 -4.59 -16.81 -33.32
C HIS A 224 -4.28 -17.40 -31.93
N TYR A 225 -3.19 -18.16 -31.82
CA TYR A 225 -2.78 -18.84 -30.60
C TYR A 225 -1.55 -18.18 -29.99
N LEU A 226 -1.57 -17.95 -28.68
CA LEU A 226 -0.48 -17.34 -27.94
C LEU A 226 0.43 -18.37 -27.27
N LEU A 227 1.71 -18.35 -27.63
CA LEU A 227 2.77 -19.08 -26.94
C LEU A 227 3.79 -18.12 -26.36
N MET A 228 3.92 -18.18 -25.03
CA MET A 228 4.86 -17.40 -24.23
C MET A 228 6.17 -18.18 -24.12
N ASN A 229 7.18 -17.75 -24.87
CA ASN A 229 8.51 -18.35 -24.92
C ASN A 229 9.42 -17.71 -23.87
N GLY A 230 9.22 -18.14 -22.63
CA GLY A 230 9.92 -17.67 -21.45
C GLY A 230 9.38 -18.33 -20.19
N CYS A 231 9.98 -18.00 -19.06
CA CYS A 231 9.57 -18.36 -17.70
C CYS A 231 10.32 -17.43 -16.72
N ASP A 232 10.17 -17.68 -15.43
CA ASP A 232 10.89 -16.98 -14.36
C ASP A 232 12.40 -17.09 -14.55
N HIS A 233 13.08 -15.94 -14.61
CA HIS A 233 14.52 -15.76 -14.85
C HIS A 233 15.07 -16.53 -16.06
N GLN A 234 14.22 -16.88 -17.03
CA GLN A 234 14.61 -17.70 -18.17
C GLN A 234 15.61 -16.93 -19.06
N PRO A 235 16.77 -17.52 -19.40
CA PRO A 235 17.65 -16.98 -20.43
C PRO A 235 16.98 -16.99 -21.80
N VAL A 236 17.30 -16.01 -22.65
CA VAL A 236 16.73 -15.97 -24.01
C VAL A 236 17.07 -17.24 -24.80
N GLN A 237 16.07 -17.83 -25.46
CA GLN A 237 16.26 -19.02 -26.29
C GLN A 237 17.03 -18.69 -27.59
N LYS A 238 18.35 -18.88 -27.56
CA LYS A 238 19.26 -18.51 -28.68
C LYS A 238 19.02 -19.28 -30.00
N ASN A 239 18.36 -20.43 -29.96
CA ASN A 239 18.07 -21.27 -31.13
C ASN A 239 16.61 -21.19 -31.59
N LEU A 240 15.84 -20.19 -31.15
CA LEU A 240 14.41 -20.08 -31.47
C LEU A 240 14.14 -20.06 -32.98
N SER A 241 14.89 -19.30 -33.78
CA SER A 241 14.68 -19.24 -35.23
C SER A 241 14.87 -20.61 -35.90
N GLN A 242 15.79 -21.44 -35.39
CA GLN A 242 15.91 -22.83 -35.82
C GLN A 242 14.68 -23.66 -35.44
N ALA A 243 14.19 -23.52 -34.21
CA ALA A 243 13.00 -24.22 -33.73
C ALA A 243 11.75 -23.85 -34.57
N LEU A 244 11.59 -22.57 -34.92
CA LEU A 244 10.47 -22.12 -35.75
C LEU A 244 10.57 -22.58 -37.20
N ARG A 245 11.77 -22.63 -37.79
CA ARG A 245 11.98 -23.24 -39.11
C ARG A 245 11.58 -24.73 -39.11
N LEU A 246 11.93 -25.45 -38.04
CA LEU A 246 11.51 -26.84 -37.85
C LEU A 246 10.00 -26.96 -37.68
N ALA A 247 9.37 -26.13 -36.84
CA ALA A 247 7.91 -26.13 -36.65
C ALA A 247 7.16 -25.93 -37.98
N ARG A 248 7.57 -24.95 -38.80
CA ARG A 248 7.01 -24.69 -40.13
C ARG A 248 7.20 -25.86 -41.11
N LYS A 249 8.31 -26.60 -41.00
CA LYS A 249 8.55 -27.83 -41.77
C LYS A 249 7.62 -28.97 -41.32
N LEU A 250 7.42 -29.12 -40.02
CA LEU A 250 6.62 -30.19 -39.43
C LEU A 250 5.11 -30.00 -39.64
N TYR A 251 4.64 -28.75 -39.60
CA TYR A 251 3.22 -28.40 -39.67
C TYR A 251 3.00 -27.28 -40.71
N PRO A 252 3.03 -27.60 -42.02
CA PRO A 252 2.98 -26.60 -43.11
C PRO A 252 1.65 -25.80 -43.18
N ASP A 253 0.59 -26.34 -42.57
CA ASP A 253 -0.74 -25.71 -42.54
C ASP A 253 -0.90 -24.69 -41.41
N ILE A 254 0.06 -24.61 -40.48
CA ILE A 254 0.06 -23.67 -39.35
C ILE A 254 1.13 -22.60 -39.60
N ASP A 255 0.79 -21.35 -39.36
CA ASP A 255 1.75 -20.24 -39.45
C ASP A 255 2.41 -19.97 -38.11
N PHE A 256 3.69 -20.36 -37.94
CA PHE A 256 4.46 -20.04 -36.73
C PHE A 256 5.22 -18.74 -36.92
N VAL A 257 4.91 -17.74 -36.10
CA VAL A 257 5.45 -16.39 -36.21
C VAL A 257 6.14 -16.00 -34.91
N HIS A 258 7.38 -15.56 -34.99
CA HIS A 258 8.01 -14.83 -33.89
C HIS A 258 7.36 -13.43 -33.87
N SER A 259 6.51 -13.20 -32.87
CA SER A 259 5.55 -12.10 -32.80
C SER A 259 5.87 -11.17 -31.63
N SER A 260 5.14 -10.06 -31.57
CA SER A 260 4.99 -9.20 -30.39
C SER A 260 3.56 -9.28 -29.85
N PHE A 261 3.33 -8.73 -28.65
CA PHE A 261 1.98 -8.59 -28.09
C PHE A 261 1.13 -7.63 -28.93
N GLU A 262 1.70 -6.55 -29.46
CA GLU A 262 0.96 -5.59 -30.30
C GLU A 262 0.38 -6.29 -31.55
N GLU A 263 1.17 -7.15 -32.19
CA GLU A 263 0.74 -7.93 -33.35
C GLU A 263 -0.30 -9.01 -33.00
N TYR A 264 -0.08 -9.73 -31.90
CA TYR A 264 -1.03 -10.75 -31.43
C TYR A 264 -2.39 -10.11 -31.09
N ILE A 265 -2.38 -9.03 -30.32
CA ILE A 265 -3.59 -8.33 -29.88
C ILE A 265 -4.35 -7.76 -31.08
N ALA A 266 -3.64 -7.15 -32.05
CA ALA A 266 -4.27 -6.64 -33.26
C ALA A 266 -4.98 -7.76 -34.02
N ALA A 267 -4.32 -8.90 -34.21
CA ALA A 267 -4.87 -10.04 -34.93
C ALA A 267 -6.05 -10.69 -34.20
N VAL A 268 -5.96 -10.86 -32.88
CA VAL A 268 -7.07 -11.37 -32.05
C VAL A 268 -8.29 -10.46 -32.15
N LYS A 269 -8.12 -9.14 -32.00
CA LYS A 269 -9.22 -8.16 -32.05
C LYS A 269 -10.01 -8.20 -33.38
N GLU A 270 -9.39 -8.60 -34.49
CA GLU A 270 -10.05 -8.76 -35.78
C GLU A 270 -10.97 -9.98 -35.86
N GLU A 271 -10.74 -10.98 -35.00
CA GLU A 271 -11.44 -12.27 -35.04
C GLU A 271 -12.29 -12.58 -33.80
N LEU A 272 -12.28 -11.71 -32.77
CA LEU A 272 -13.02 -11.93 -31.53
C LEU A 272 -14.50 -12.28 -31.79
N PRO A 273 -15.04 -13.33 -31.14
CA PRO A 273 -16.46 -13.62 -31.22
C PRO A 273 -17.27 -12.51 -30.54
N LYS A 274 -18.55 -12.40 -30.91
CA LYS A 274 -19.46 -11.41 -30.31
C LYS A 274 -19.76 -11.69 -28.83
N ASP A 275 -19.75 -12.97 -28.46
CA ASP A 275 -20.14 -13.44 -27.13
C ASP A 275 -18.90 -13.95 -26.39
N LEU A 276 -18.14 -13.03 -25.80
CA LEU A 276 -17.06 -13.36 -24.86
C LEU A 276 -17.61 -13.49 -23.43
N SER A 277 -17.00 -14.36 -22.63
CA SER A 277 -17.25 -14.40 -21.18
C SER A 277 -16.96 -13.04 -20.56
N ARG A 278 -17.72 -12.69 -19.52
CA ARG A 278 -17.54 -11.44 -18.77
C ARG A 278 -17.22 -11.77 -17.31
N VAL A 279 -16.13 -11.21 -16.81
CA VAL A 279 -15.77 -11.24 -15.38
C VAL A 279 -15.84 -9.82 -14.83
N LYS A 280 -16.33 -9.66 -13.59
CA LYS A 280 -16.54 -8.35 -12.97
C LYS A 280 -15.78 -8.21 -11.66
N GLY A 281 -15.15 -7.05 -11.45
CA GLY A 281 -14.49 -6.70 -10.19
C GLY A 281 -13.17 -7.44 -9.97
N GLU A 282 -12.86 -7.72 -8.71
CA GLU A 282 -11.60 -8.34 -8.29
C GLU A 282 -11.47 -9.81 -8.74
N LEU A 283 -10.26 -10.20 -9.13
CA LEU A 283 -9.94 -11.56 -9.58
C LEU A 283 -9.00 -12.22 -8.57
N ILE A 284 -9.52 -12.75 -7.47
CA ILE A 284 -8.74 -13.25 -6.31
C ILE A 284 -8.84 -14.76 -6.10
N SER A 285 -9.14 -15.52 -7.16
CA SER A 285 -9.23 -16.99 -7.13
C SER A 285 -10.35 -17.51 -6.22
N GLN A 286 -11.47 -16.78 -6.16
CA GLN A 286 -12.64 -17.08 -5.32
C GLN A 286 -13.24 -18.48 -5.60
N GLU A 287 -13.16 -18.95 -6.84
CA GLU A 287 -13.73 -20.23 -7.29
C GLU A 287 -12.67 -21.36 -7.41
N THR A 288 -11.71 -21.37 -6.49
CA THR A 288 -10.67 -22.41 -6.38
C THR A 288 -10.81 -23.19 -5.08
N ASP A 289 -9.86 -24.10 -4.80
CA ASP A 289 -9.76 -24.79 -3.52
C ASP A 289 -9.32 -23.88 -2.36
N GLY A 290 -8.87 -22.65 -2.67
CA GLY A 290 -8.46 -21.64 -1.70
C GLY A 290 -7.07 -21.86 -1.10
N TRP A 291 -6.34 -22.89 -1.52
CA TRP A 291 -5.02 -23.21 -0.93
C TRP A 291 -3.89 -22.37 -1.51
N TYR A 292 -4.00 -21.95 -2.77
CA TYR A 292 -2.94 -21.24 -3.51
C TYR A 292 -3.37 -19.85 -3.97
N THR A 293 -4.23 -19.18 -3.20
CA THR A 293 -4.54 -17.76 -3.43
C THR A 293 -3.35 -16.86 -3.13
N LEU A 294 -2.42 -17.35 -2.28
CA LEU A 294 -1.26 -16.62 -1.77
C LEU A 294 -1.65 -15.35 -0.99
N ALA A 295 -2.89 -15.27 -0.50
CA ALA A 295 -3.39 -14.11 0.22
C ALA A 295 -2.69 -13.87 1.57
N ASN A 296 -2.08 -14.91 2.16
CA ASN A 296 -1.32 -14.77 3.43
C ASN A 296 0.03 -14.06 3.28
N THR A 297 0.45 -13.72 2.06
CA THR A 297 1.51 -12.73 1.82
C THR A 297 1.18 -11.38 2.48
N ALA A 298 -0.11 -11.05 2.65
CA ALA A 298 -0.56 -9.85 3.35
C ALA A 298 -0.16 -9.79 4.83
N SER A 299 0.11 -10.93 5.47
CA SER A 299 0.62 -11.03 6.84
C SER A 299 2.06 -11.53 6.94
N SER A 300 2.72 -11.88 5.82
CA SER A 300 4.15 -12.20 5.86
C SER A 300 4.95 -10.93 6.11
N ARG A 301 5.84 -10.96 7.10
CA ARG A 301 6.78 -9.85 7.41
C ARG A 301 6.06 -8.50 7.51
N ILE A 302 5.05 -8.40 8.37
CA ILE A 302 4.15 -7.23 8.53
C ILE A 302 4.90 -5.89 8.65
N TYR A 303 6.11 -5.88 9.24
CA TYR A 303 6.95 -4.69 9.31
C TYR A 303 7.25 -4.05 7.95
N LEU A 304 7.28 -4.83 6.85
CA LEU A 304 7.44 -4.33 5.48
C LEU A 304 6.19 -3.55 5.02
N LYS A 305 5.00 -4.06 5.33
CA LYS A 305 3.72 -3.42 4.99
C LYS A 305 3.55 -2.12 5.78
N GLN A 306 3.86 -2.14 7.08
CA GLN A 306 3.90 -0.93 7.91
C GLN A 306 4.92 0.10 7.37
N ALA A 307 6.11 -0.34 6.97
CA ALA A 307 7.12 0.56 6.41
C ALA A 307 6.69 1.15 5.05
N ASN A 308 6.02 0.35 4.21
CA ASN A 308 5.47 0.77 2.93
C ASN A 308 4.39 1.82 3.11
N ASP A 309 3.41 1.59 3.99
CA ASP A 309 2.35 2.54 4.27
C ASP A 309 2.92 3.84 4.81
N GLN A 310 3.81 3.78 5.81
CA GLN A 310 4.45 4.98 6.34
C GLN A 310 5.22 5.77 5.28
N ALA A 311 5.97 5.10 4.40
CA ALA A 311 6.73 5.76 3.33
C ALA A 311 5.80 6.36 2.26
N SER A 312 4.73 5.65 1.89
CA SER A 312 3.73 6.11 0.93
C SER A 312 2.99 7.33 1.47
N GLN A 313 2.49 7.27 2.71
CA GLN A 313 1.79 8.38 3.36
C GLN A 313 2.66 9.63 3.52
N LEU A 314 3.96 9.46 3.78
CA LEU A 314 4.90 10.60 3.82
C LEU A 314 5.02 11.31 2.46
N LEU A 315 4.93 10.60 1.33
CA LEU A 315 4.96 11.23 0.02
C LEU A 315 3.58 11.80 -0.36
N GLU A 316 2.54 10.97 -0.23
CA GLU A 316 1.17 11.23 -0.72
C GLU A 316 0.41 12.26 0.12
N GLN A 317 0.49 12.15 1.46
CA GLN A 317 -0.33 12.94 2.39
C GLN A 317 0.47 13.99 3.15
N VAL A 318 1.81 14.00 3.01
CA VAL A 318 2.67 14.98 3.68
C VAL A 318 3.42 15.83 2.66
N VAL A 319 4.39 15.27 1.92
CA VAL A 319 5.27 16.10 1.09
C VAL A 319 4.50 16.76 -0.06
N GLU A 320 3.71 16.00 -0.82
CA GLU A 320 3.00 16.54 -1.99
C GLU A 320 1.97 17.63 -1.62
N PRO A 321 1.08 17.42 -0.63
CA PRO A 321 0.17 18.48 -0.19
C PRO A 321 0.91 19.68 0.40
N LEU A 322 1.98 19.44 1.17
CA LEU A 322 2.72 20.53 1.80
C LEU A 322 3.42 21.41 0.77
N VAL A 323 3.97 20.85 -0.31
CA VAL A 323 4.54 21.64 -1.43
C VAL A 323 3.47 22.56 -2.03
N VAL A 324 2.25 22.05 -2.23
CA VAL A 324 1.12 22.82 -2.75
C VAL A 324 0.69 23.91 -1.76
N MET A 325 0.41 23.53 -0.51
CA MET A 325 -0.10 24.41 0.55
C MET A 325 0.85 25.56 0.89
N THR A 326 2.16 25.30 0.81
CA THR A 326 3.20 26.29 1.16
C THR A 326 3.68 27.13 -0.02
N GLY A 327 3.21 26.83 -1.23
CA GLY A 327 3.70 27.46 -2.46
C GLY A 327 5.20 27.20 -2.70
N ASP A 328 5.74 26.09 -2.21
CA ASP A 328 7.16 25.78 -2.39
C ASP A 328 7.47 25.42 -3.86
N LYS A 329 8.72 25.63 -4.27
CA LYS A 329 9.21 25.24 -5.58
C LYS A 329 9.15 23.72 -5.66
N VAL A 330 8.38 23.21 -6.63
CA VAL A 330 8.16 21.77 -6.78
C VAL A 330 9.47 21.01 -6.91
N PRO A 331 9.81 20.13 -5.95
CA PRO A 331 11.04 19.32 -5.99
C PRO A 331 10.81 18.06 -6.83
N ARG A 332 10.59 18.23 -8.14
CA ARG A 332 10.16 17.14 -9.04
C ARG A 332 11.15 15.99 -9.10
N ASP A 333 12.44 16.30 -9.16
CA ASP A 333 13.48 15.27 -9.29
C ASP A 333 13.66 14.51 -7.99
N GLU A 334 13.61 15.20 -6.85
CA GLU A 334 13.68 14.60 -5.52
C GLU A 334 12.45 13.72 -5.22
N LEU A 335 11.25 14.19 -5.58
CA LEU A 335 10.03 13.39 -5.48
C LEU A 335 10.08 12.17 -6.39
N ARG A 336 10.51 12.32 -7.64
CA ARG A 336 10.65 11.19 -8.56
C ARG A 336 11.66 10.17 -8.05
N TYR A 337 12.78 10.62 -7.48
CA TYR A 337 13.75 9.75 -6.82
C TYR A 337 13.13 9.00 -5.64
N ALA A 338 12.40 9.68 -4.76
CA ALA A 338 11.74 9.04 -3.62
C ALA A 338 10.67 8.03 -4.07
N TRP A 339 9.84 8.38 -5.05
CA TRP A 339 8.84 7.47 -5.63
C TRP A 339 9.46 6.25 -6.30
N LYS A 340 10.54 6.42 -7.07
CA LYS A 340 11.27 5.27 -7.65
C LYS A 340 11.88 4.37 -6.58
N LEU A 341 12.42 4.93 -5.49
CA LEU A 341 12.92 4.14 -4.35
C LEU A 341 11.81 3.38 -3.64
N LEU A 342 10.63 3.99 -3.47
CA LEU A 342 9.47 3.33 -2.88
C LEU A 342 9.00 2.18 -3.79
N LEU A 343 8.84 2.44 -5.09
CA LEU A 343 8.42 1.43 -6.06
C LEU A 343 9.47 0.32 -6.26
N GLN A 344 10.75 0.53 -5.95
CA GLN A 344 11.74 -0.55 -5.91
C GLN A 344 11.45 -1.62 -4.85
N ASN A 345 10.64 -1.30 -3.83
CA ASN A 345 10.15 -2.26 -2.84
C ASN A 345 8.76 -2.83 -3.20
N ALA A 346 8.14 -2.35 -4.28
CA ALA A 346 6.82 -2.74 -4.71
C ALA A 346 6.73 -3.95 -5.66
N PRO A 347 7.82 -4.54 -6.24
CA PRO A 347 7.68 -5.81 -6.94
C PRO A 347 6.97 -6.83 -6.05
N HIS A 348 6.12 -7.67 -6.64
CA HIS A 348 5.26 -8.57 -5.87
C HIS A 348 6.07 -9.40 -4.87
N ASP A 349 7.16 -10.06 -5.26
CA ASP A 349 8.00 -10.87 -4.34
C ASP A 349 8.70 -10.07 -3.23
N SER A 350 8.95 -8.77 -3.46
CA SER A 350 9.45 -7.84 -2.45
C SER A 350 8.35 -7.55 -1.43
N ILE A 351 7.29 -6.85 -1.84
CA ILE A 351 6.27 -6.35 -0.90
C ILE A 351 5.44 -7.46 -0.27
N CYS A 352 5.23 -8.58 -0.95
CA CYS A 352 4.57 -9.77 -0.40
C CYS A 352 5.36 -10.38 0.76
N GLY A 353 6.65 -10.03 0.92
CA GLY A 353 7.47 -10.56 2.00
C GLY A 353 7.77 -12.05 1.78
N CYS A 354 7.89 -12.48 0.52
CA CYS A 354 8.03 -13.87 0.10
C CYS A 354 9.36 -14.11 -0.65
N SER A 355 10.45 -13.68 -0.03
CA SER A 355 11.80 -13.67 -0.58
C SER A 355 12.80 -13.97 0.54
N VAL A 356 14.05 -14.26 0.19
CA VAL A 356 15.08 -14.54 1.20
C VAL A 356 15.40 -13.32 2.09
N ASP A 357 15.90 -13.57 3.31
CA ASP A 357 16.15 -12.54 4.34
C ASP A 357 16.94 -11.32 3.83
N GLN A 358 17.94 -11.55 2.97
CA GLN A 358 18.79 -10.50 2.41
C GLN A 358 17.99 -9.47 1.58
N VAL A 359 16.96 -9.92 0.86
CA VAL A 359 16.08 -9.05 0.07
C VAL A 359 15.36 -8.08 0.99
N HIS A 360 14.73 -8.59 2.05
CA HIS A 360 13.93 -7.79 2.98
C HIS A 360 14.78 -6.84 3.83
N SER A 361 16.00 -7.26 4.17
CA SER A 361 17.01 -6.37 4.78
C SER A 361 17.35 -5.17 3.87
N GLU A 362 17.46 -5.38 2.56
CA GLU A 362 17.71 -4.29 1.61
C GLU A 362 16.47 -3.40 1.44
N MET A 363 15.27 -3.98 1.42
CA MET A 363 14.01 -3.22 1.37
C MET A 363 13.88 -2.23 2.53
N GLU A 364 14.20 -2.65 3.77
CA GLU A 364 14.22 -1.73 4.93
C GLU A 364 15.13 -0.52 4.70
N THR A 365 16.25 -0.71 4.00
CA THR A 365 17.17 0.37 3.63
C THR A 365 16.53 1.32 2.63
N ARG A 366 15.83 0.81 1.60
CA ARG A 366 15.13 1.66 0.63
C ARG A 366 14.01 2.48 1.30
N PHE A 367 13.22 1.87 2.19
CA PHE A 367 12.22 2.61 2.98
C PHE A 367 12.84 3.71 3.85
N LYS A 368 13.97 3.44 4.52
CA LYS A 368 14.70 4.46 5.28
C LYS A 368 15.15 5.63 4.41
N LYS A 369 15.62 5.36 3.18
CA LYS A 369 15.99 6.41 2.20
C LYS A 369 14.79 7.26 1.79
N VAL A 370 13.63 6.65 1.52
CA VAL A 370 12.39 7.39 1.20
C VAL A 370 12.01 8.31 2.36
N LYS A 371 11.99 7.81 3.60
CA LYS A 371 11.69 8.59 4.81
C LYS A 371 12.65 9.78 4.98
N GLN A 372 13.95 9.59 4.75
CA GLN A 372 14.94 10.66 4.83
C GLN A 372 14.71 11.77 3.78
N VAL A 373 14.40 11.39 2.54
CA VAL A 373 14.07 12.36 1.48
C VAL A 373 12.78 13.11 1.83
N ALA A 374 11.74 12.39 2.26
CA ALA A 374 10.47 12.99 2.65
C ALA A 374 10.64 13.99 3.80
N HIS A 375 11.33 13.61 4.88
CA HIS A 375 11.63 14.52 5.99
C HIS A 375 12.38 15.77 5.54
N PHE A 376 13.38 15.63 4.67
CA PHE A 376 14.12 16.77 4.14
C PHE A 376 13.21 17.73 3.35
N LEU A 377 12.35 17.20 2.46
CA LEU A 377 11.44 18.00 1.66
C LEU A 377 10.35 18.65 2.50
N SER A 378 9.81 17.94 3.51
CA SER A 378 8.84 18.50 4.44
C SER A 378 9.43 19.64 5.25
N GLN A 379 10.62 19.45 5.84
CA GLN A 379 11.29 20.50 6.61
C GLN A 379 11.60 21.71 5.73
N ARG A 380 12.07 21.50 4.51
CA ARG A 380 12.34 22.58 3.54
C ARG A 380 11.07 23.40 3.25
N SER A 381 9.94 22.73 3.05
CA SER A 381 8.66 23.38 2.75
C SER A 381 8.16 24.16 3.97
N LEU A 382 8.24 23.58 5.18
CA LEU A 382 7.89 24.25 6.43
C LEU A 382 8.80 25.45 6.74
N ASP A 383 10.11 25.35 6.49
CA ASP A 383 11.06 26.46 6.69
C ASP A 383 10.80 27.62 5.73
N ARG A 384 10.35 27.32 4.50
CA ARG A 384 9.97 28.35 3.53
C ARG A 384 8.64 29.00 3.91
N TRP A 385 7.66 28.19 4.31
CA TRP A 385 6.37 28.68 4.79
C TRP A 385 6.53 29.54 6.06
N GLU A 386 7.43 29.15 6.98
CA GLU A 386 7.68 29.91 8.21
C GLU A 386 7.99 31.37 7.87
N LYS A 387 8.85 31.63 6.88
CA LYS A 387 9.24 32.99 6.46
C LYS A 387 8.12 33.81 5.82
N GLN A 388 7.00 33.17 5.48
CA GLN A 388 5.87 33.78 4.80
C GLN A 388 4.70 34.03 5.76
N VAL A 389 4.63 33.38 6.92
CA VAL A 389 3.53 33.56 7.89
C VAL A 389 3.71 34.84 8.70
N ASP A 390 2.64 35.63 8.84
CA ASP A 390 2.64 36.80 9.69
C ASP A 390 2.33 36.41 11.14
N SER A 391 3.39 36.29 11.94
CA SER A 391 3.34 36.01 13.37
C SER A 391 3.65 37.24 14.23
N SER A 392 3.71 38.44 13.62
CA SER A 392 4.16 39.68 14.26
C SER A 392 3.24 40.16 15.39
N GLN A 393 1.96 39.78 15.35
CA GLN A 393 0.95 40.18 16.33
C GLN A 393 0.79 39.18 17.49
N LEU A 394 1.52 38.06 17.45
CA LEU A 394 1.48 37.01 18.48
C LEU A 394 2.66 37.15 19.45
N ASP A 395 2.50 36.66 20.67
CA ASP A 395 3.51 36.73 21.74
C ASP A 395 3.74 35.35 22.38
N GLY A 396 4.85 35.22 23.12
CA GLY A 396 5.29 33.95 23.72
C GLY A 396 6.05 33.04 22.74
N LEU A 397 6.13 31.75 23.07
CA LEU A 397 6.70 30.75 22.16
C LEU A 397 5.62 30.30 21.19
N LEU A 398 5.91 30.38 19.90
CA LEU A 398 4.95 30.15 18.84
C LEU A 398 5.23 28.84 18.11
N PHE A 399 4.19 28.10 17.77
CA PHE A 399 4.28 26.96 16.87
C PHE A 399 2.99 26.76 16.09
N THR A 400 3.08 26.11 14.95
CA THR A 400 1.95 25.82 14.08
C THR A 400 1.78 24.32 13.93
N VAL A 401 0.53 23.87 13.93
CA VAL A 401 0.15 22.49 13.59
C VAL A 401 -0.49 22.47 12.21
N PHE A 402 -0.01 21.59 11.34
CA PHE A 402 -0.50 21.38 9.97
C PHE A 402 -1.29 20.09 9.88
N ASN A 403 -2.48 20.20 9.30
CA ASN A 403 -3.20 19.07 8.72
C ASN A 403 -2.98 19.08 7.20
N THR A 404 -2.10 18.20 6.72
CA THR A 404 -1.83 18.03 5.28
C THR A 404 -2.73 16.98 4.64
N THR A 405 -3.64 16.36 5.40
CA THR A 405 -4.54 15.32 4.91
C THR A 405 -5.85 15.90 4.42
N ALA A 406 -6.58 15.10 3.63
CA ALA A 406 -7.89 15.47 3.12
C ALA A 406 -9.04 15.28 4.12
N CYS A 407 -8.76 14.76 5.32
CA CYS A 407 -9.77 14.48 6.34
C CYS A 407 -9.60 15.41 7.55
N ARG A 408 -10.67 15.59 8.31
CA ARG A 408 -10.63 16.30 9.59
C ARG A 408 -9.84 15.49 10.60
N GLN A 409 -8.90 16.13 11.30
CA GLN A 409 -7.99 15.47 12.23
C GLN A 409 -8.33 15.79 13.68
N THR A 410 -8.40 14.75 14.51
CA THR A 410 -8.38 14.87 15.97
C THR A 410 -7.28 13.99 16.52
N GLN A 411 -6.25 14.59 17.11
CA GLN A 411 -5.04 13.88 17.50
C GLN A 411 -4.41 14.50 18.74
N LEU A 412 -3.90 13.65 19.64
CA LEU A 412 -2.95 14.06 20.67
C LEU A 412 -1.62 14.41 19.99
N VAL A 413 -1.26 15.69 20.03
CA VAL A 413 -0.03 16.24 19.45
C VAL A 413 0.99 16.49 20.55
N GLU A 414 2.24 16.17 20.23
CA GLU A 414 3.41 16.48 21.06
C GLU A 414 4.40 17.31 20.25
N VAL A 415 4.87 18.42 20.83
CA VAL A 415 5.82 19.32 20.18
C VAL A 415 6.90 19.78 21.16
N ASP A 416 8.16 19.67 20.74
CA ASP A 416 9.32 20.17 21.48
C ASP A 416 9.65 21.58 21.00
N LEU A 417 9.55 22.54 21.91
CA LEU A 417 9.79 23.96 21.63
C LEU A 417 11.12 24.42 22.22
N LEU A 418 11.89 25.13 21.41
CA LEU A 418 13.05 25.90 21.86
C LEU A 418 12.60 27.10 22.68
N VAL A 419 13.11 27.24 23.89
CA VAL A 419 12.90 28.42 24.73
C VAL A 419 14.00 29.46 24.49
N GLU A 420 15.25 29.03 24.60
CA GLU A 420 16.45 29.86 24.49
C GLU A 420 17.64 28.99 24.07
N GLN A 421 18.66 29.57 23.43
CA GLN A 421 19.87 28.84 23.02
C GLN A 421 21.15 29.67 23.13
N GLU A 422 22.27 28.97 23.37
CA GLU A 422 23.62 29.53 23.33
C GLU A 422 24.54 28.75 22.36
N ASP A 423 25.18 29.48 21.45
CA ASP A 423 26.05 28.95 20.39
C ASP A 423 27.49 28.72 20.87
N PHE A 424 28.11 27.63 20.40
CA PHE A 424 29.44 27.18 20.82
C PHE A 424 30.61 28.04 20.30
N ARG A 425 30.36 29.10 19.53
CA ARG A 425 31.36 29.88 18.78
C ARG A 425 32.49 30.45 19.63
N ASP A 426 32.28 30.78 20.89
CA ASP A 426 33.33 31.30 21.78
C ASP A 426 34.11 30.22 22.55
N GLY A 427 33.68 28.95 22.43
CA GLY A 427 34.33 27.78 23.03
C GLY A 427 33.99 27.51 24.51
N GLN A 428 33.07 28.24 25.13
CA GLN A 428 32.76 28.14 26.57
C GLN A 428 31.63 27.14 26.89
N LEU A 429 31.73 25.91 26.37
CA LEU A 429 30.65 24.91 26.41
C LEU A 429 30.01 24.68 27.79
N GLU A 430 30.83 24.51 28.83
CA GLU A 430 30.33 24.29 30.21
C GLU A 430 29.54 25.50 30.73
N GLN A 431 30.00 26.71 30.41
CA GLN A 431 29.32 27.94 30.84
C GLN A 431 28.01 28.12 30.08
N HIS A 432 27.97 27.81 28.78
CA HIS A 432 26.72 27.82 28.01
C HIS A 432 25.71 26.82 28.55
N PHE A 433 26.15 25.60 28.87
CA PHE A 433 25.27 24.58 29.47
C PHE A 433 24.70 25.07 30.81
N GLN A 434 25.55 25.60 31.69
CA GLN A 434 25.14 26.15 32.99
C GLN A 434 24.20 27.35 32.84
N SER A 435 24.43 28.22 31.86
CA SER A 435 23.57 29.37 31.55
C SER A 435 22.16 28.91 31.15
N MET A 436 22.06 27.96 30.22
CA MET A 436 20.78 27.38 29.81
C MET A 436 20.10 26.62 30.95
N ALA A 437 20.87 25.90 31.77
CA ALA A 437 20.33 25.14 32.91
C ALA A 437 19.83 26.06 34.04
N ALA A 438 20.35 27.28 34.14
CA ALA A 438 19.93 28.27 35.12
C ALA A 438 18.62 28.99 34.76
N ILE A 439 18.07 28.77 33.55
CA ILE A 439 16.81 29.39 33.12
C ILE A 439 15.64 28.83 33.95
N SER A 440 15.07 29.69 34.78
CA SER A 440 13.82 29.41 35.50
C SER A 440 12.62 29.71 34.61
N LEU A 441 11.79 28.70 34.34
CA LEU A 441 10.57 28.84 33.56
C LEU A 441 9.39 29.19 34.48
N PRO A 442 8.55 30.18 34.11
CA PRO A 442 7.30 30.41 34.82
C PRO A 442 6.31 29.25 34.59
N ALA A 443 5.17 29.27 35.29
CA ALA A 443 4.05 28.43 34.88
C ALA A 443 3.61 28.86 33.48
N LEU A 444 3.44 27.90 32.57
CA LEU A 444 3.11 28.14 31.16
C LEU A 444 1.71 27.57 30.86
N GLY A 445 0.99 28.24 29.95
CA GLY A 445 -0.26 27.79 29.37
C GLY A 445 -0.21 27.82 27.84
N LEU A 446 -1.08 27.03 27.22
CA LEU A 446 -1.24 26.95 25.76
C LEU A 446 -2.47 27.76 25.32
N PHE A 447 -2.32 28.54 24.26
CA PHE A 447 -3.39 29.37 23.70
C PHE A 447 -3.46 29.23 22.19
N THR A 448 -4.65 29.38 21.60
CA THR A 448 -4.80 29.59 20.17
C THR A 448 -4.24 30.96 19.75
N SER A 449 -4.06 31.19 18.44
CA SER A 449 -3.73 32.51 17.88
C SER A 449 -4.71 33.62 18.33
N GLN A 450 -5.97 33.26 18.57
CA GLN A 450 -7.07 34.15 18.99
C GLN A 450 -7.09 34.39 20.52
N GLY A 451 -6.18 33.77 21.26
CA GLY A 451 -6.05 33.94 22.71
C GLY A 451 -6.97 33.05 23.54
N GLN A 452 -7.64 32.06 22.94
CA GLN A 452 -8.38 31.06 23.71
C GLN A 452 -7.40 30.08 24.36
N GLU A 453 -7.48 29.93 25.68
CA GLU A 453 -6.67 28.97 26.42
C GLU A 453 -7.13 27.53 26.14
N LEU A 454 -6.16 26.62 25.97
CA LEU A 454 -6.38 25.19 25.76
C LEU A 454 -5.80 24.39 26.92
N GLU A 455 -6.34 23.19 27.15
CA GLU A 455 -5.72 22.23 28.05
C GLU A 455 -4.48 21.61 27.41
N ALA A 456 -3.36 21.68 28.12
CA ALA A 456 -2.10 21.11 27.70
C ALA A 456 -1.25 20.68 28.90
N THR A 457 -0.44 19.65 28.70
CA THR A 457 0.68 19.33 29.59
C THR A 457 1.93 19.98 29.05
N ILE A 458 2.65 20.73 29.88
CA ILE A 458 3.92 21.37 29.50
C ILE A 458 5.02 20.87 30.43
N GLU A 459 6.00 20.17 29.86
CA GLU A 459 7.13 19.56 30.56
C GLU A 459 8.42 20.32 30.24
N ASP A 460 9.24 20.57 31.25
CA ASP A 460 10.59 21.11 31.08
C ASP A 460 11.56 19.97 30.71
N LEU A 461 12.09 20.00 29.48
CA LEU A 461 13.01 18.97 28.98
C LEU A 461 14.47 19.22 29.35
N GLY A 462 14.78 20.27 30.10
CA GLY A 462 16.16 20.57 30.46
C GLY A 462 16.93 21.27 29.34
N VAL A 463 18.25 21.09 29.38
CA VAL A 463 19.19 21.59 28.37
C VAL A 463 19.56 20.43 27.45
N ASN A 464 19.42 20.64 26.14
CA ASN A 464 19.67 19.64 25.12
C ASN A 464 20.64 20.18 24.06
N PHE A 465 21.44 19.28 23.49
CA PHE A 465 22.29 19.62 22.35
C PHE A 465 21.45 19.75 21.08
N ARG A 466 21.69 20.81 20.30
CA ARG A 466 21.07 21.02 18.99
C ARG A 466 22.07 21.63 18.01
N TYR A 467 21.66 21.69 16.75
CA TYR A 467 22.40 22.37 15.71
C TYR A 467 21.47 22.90 14.61
N ASP A 468 21.93 23.96 13.96
CA ASP A 468 21.32 24.52 12.76
C ASP A 468 22.27 24.34 11.56
N LEU A 469 21.69 24.17 10.38
CA LEU A 469 22.41 24.07 9.11
C LEU A 469 21.99 25.21 8.17
N PRO A 470 22.55 26.42 8.35
CA PRO A 470 22.28 27.55 7.47
C PRO A 470 22.61 27.20 6.01
N LYS A 471 21.86 27.79 5.06
CA LYS A 471 22.05 27.51 3.63
C LYS A 471 23.31 28.17 3.05
N ASP A 472 23.84 29.18 3.73
CA ASP A 472 24.94 30.03 3.28
C ASP A 472 26.03 30.25 4.36
N ALA A 473 26.06 29.44 5.41
CA ALA A 473 27.08 29.49 6.46
C ALA A 473 27.46 28.10 7.00
N PHE A 474 28.51 28.05 7.83
CA PHE A 474 28.90 26.83 8.53
C PHE A 474 27.83 26.41 9.56
N ARG A 475 27.81 25.12 9.92
CA ARG A 475 26.91 24.61 10.98
C ARG A 475 27.05 25.44 12.26
N SER A 476 25.92 25.73 12.92
CA SER A 476 25.88 26.32 14.25
C SER A 476 25.51 25.22 15.24
N ALA A 477 26.38 24.94 16.20
CA ALA A 477 26.11 23.99 17.28
C ALA A 477 25.79 24.78 18.55
N ASN A 478 24.77 24.35 19.29
CA ASN A 478 24.28 25.09 20.45
C ASN A 478 23.76 24.15 21.56
N PHE A 479 23.67 24.72 22.77
CA PHE A 479 22.85 24.18 23.84
C PHE A 479 21.53 24.94 23.87
N ALA A 480 20.44 24.19 23.95
CA ALA A 480 19.09 24.69 23.86
C ALA A 480 18.31 24.32 25.13
N ARG A 481 17.69 25.32 25.76
CA ARG A 481 16.64 25.10 26.76
C ARG A 481 15.35 24.74 26.04
N GLN A 482 14.73 23.61 26.37
CA GLN A 482 13.55 23.11 25.66
C GLN A 482 12.40 22.75 26.60
N ILE A 483 11.18 22.88 26.09
CA ILE A 483 9.96 22.37 26.73
C ILE A 483 9.22 21.44 25.76
N ARG A 484 8.41 20.54 26.29
CA ARG A 484 7.49 19.69 25.54
C ARG A 484 6.06 20.07 25.84
N VAL A 485 5.30 20.38 24.80
CA VAL A 485 3.86 20.68 24.91
C VAL A 485 3.09 19.49 24.36
N ARG A 486 2.16 18.96 25.15
CA ARG A 486 1.25 17.88 24.77
C ARG A 486 -0.19 18.34 24.93
N PHE A 487 -0.98 18.27 23.87
CA PHE A 487 -2.39 18.71 23.85
C PHE A 487 -3.17 18.00 22.74
N VAL A 488 -4.50 18.04 22.81
CA VAL A 488 -5.36 17.51 21.75
C VAL A 488 -5.67 18.62 20.75
N VAL A 489 -5.32 18.39 19.50
CA VAL A 489 -5.88 19.15 18.39
C VAL A 489 -7.22 18.51 18.04
N GLU A 490 -8.30 19.29 18.11
CA GLU A 490 -9.66 18.80 17.85
C GLU A 490 -10.18 19.32 16.52
N ASN A 491 -10.70 18.41 15.71
CA ASN A 491 -11.44 18.69 14.47
C ASN A 491 -10.75 19.68 13.51
N GLN A 492 -9.42 19.62 13.39
CA GLN A 492 -8.68 20.48 12.48
C GLN A 492 -9.07 20.18 11.03
N ALA A 493 -9.44 21.23 10.28
CA ALA A 493 -9.94 21.11 8.90
C ALA A 493 -8.91 20.45 7.97
N PRO A 494 -9.34 19.79 6.88
CA PRO A 494 -8.46 19.29 5.83
C PRO A 494 -7.57 20.39 5.25
N PHE A 495 -6.36 20.04 4.82
CA PHE A 495 -5.39 20.95 4.19
C PHE A 495 -5.34 22.32 4.87
N SER A 496 -5.04 22.34 6.16
CA SER A 496 -5.07 23.55 6.98
C SER A 496 -3.86 23.66 7.92
N TRP A 497 -3.67 24.84 8.49
CA TRP A 497 -2.74 25.06 9.59
C TRP A 497 -3.33 25.99 10.63
N GLN A 498 -2.91 25.82 11.88
CA GLN A 498 -3.32 26.63 13.02
C GLN A 498 -2.13 26.93 13.92
N THR A 499 -1.98 28.19 14.33
CA THR A 499 -0.87 28.64 15.16
C THR A 499 -1.30 28.78 16.62
N TYR A 500 -0.41 28.34 17.51
CA TYR A 500 -0.58 28.33 18.94
C TYR A 500 0.51 29.15 19.63
N GLN A 501 0.21 29.61 20.84
CA GLN A 501 1.06 30.46 21.65
C GLN A 501 1.24 29.81 23.02
N VAL A 502 2.48 29.71 23.49
CA VAL A 502 2.80 29.30 24.86
C VAL A 502 3.27 30.51 25.65
N LYS A 503 2.51 30.86 26.69
CA LYS A 503 2.70 32.10 27.47
C LYS A 503 2.65 31.84 28.97
N PRO A 504 3.26 32.71 29.80
CA PRO A 504 3.14 32.63 31.25
C PRO A 504 1.68 32.73 31.72
N ILE A 505 1.31 31.92 32.71
CA ILE A 505 0.01 31.97 33.40
C ILE A 505 0.19 32.23 34.90
N VAL A 506 -0.84 32.79 35.53
CA VAL A 506 -0.80 33.19 36.94
C VAL A 506 -1.11 32.02 37.89
N ASP A 507 -1.97 31.08 37.47
CA ASP A 507 -2.35 29.91 38.26
C ASP A 507 -1.70 28.64 37.72
N THR A 508 -1.01 27.91 38.61
CA THR A 508 -0.60 26.53 38.34
C THR A 508 -1.82 25.64 38.40
N ARG A 509 -2.21 25.05 37.26
CA ARG A 509 -3.26 24.02 37.23
C ARG A 509 -2.82 22.83 38.08
N VAL A 510 -3.69 22.42 39.01
CA VAL A 510 -3.51 21.18 39.78
C VAL A 510 -3.86 20.02 38.85
N SER A 511 -3.03 18.97 38.80
CA SER A 511 -3.38 17.76 38.06
C SER A 511 -4.71 17.23 38.59
N ASN A 512 -5.72 17.12 37.73
CA ASN A 512 -6.93 16.40 38.10
C ASN A 512 -6.55 14.95 38.41
N SER A 513 -7.05 14.41 39.52
CA SER A 513 -6.98 12.97 39.76
C SER A 513 -7.69 12.25 38.62
N LEU A 514 -7.10 11.16 38.14
CA LEU A 514 -7.71 10.26 37.17
C LEU A 514 -9.12 9.86 37.64
N SER A 515 -10.10 9.86 36.74
CA SER A 515 -11.46 9.41 37.04
C SER A 515 -11.50 7.92 37.36
N GLU A 516 -12.53 7.49 38.09
CA GLU A 516 -12.77 6.07 38.34
C GLU A 516 -13.18 5.30 37.08
N HIS A 517 -13.63 5.99 36.03
CA HIS A 517 -14.16 5.38 34.80
C HIS A 517 -13.34 5.78 33.57
N PHE A 518 -13.20 4.87 32.62
CA PHE A 518 -12.61 5.12 31.30
C PHE A 518 -13.72 5.28 30.26
N GLU A 519 -14.04 6.54 29.91
CA GLU A 519 -15.16 6.86 29.01
C GLU A 519 -14.96 8.15 28.20
N ASN A 520 -15.77 8.31 27.16
CA ASN A 520 -15.99 9.55 26.42
C ASN A 520 -17.50 9.79 26.17
N ASP A 521 -17.87 10.63 25.20
CA ASP A 521 -19.27 10.88 24.89
C ASP A 521 -20.00 9.65 24.29
N TYR A 522 -19.25 8.70 23.72
CA TYR A 522 -19.78 7.55 22.97
C TYR A 522 -19.72 6.26 23.76
N TYR A 523 -18.63 6.00 24.48
CA TYR A 523 -18.34 4.71 25.08
C TYR A 523 -17.91 4.81 26.53
N ARG A 524 -18.22 3.76 27.31
CA ARG A 524 -17.52 3.42 28.55
C ARG A 524 -16.90 2.04 28.41
N ILE A 525 -15.66 1.88 28.84
CA ILE A 525 -14.93 0.61 28.80
C ILE A 525 -14.50 0.22 30.21
N ASP A 526 -14.93 -0.95 30.66
CA ASP A 526 -14.60 -1.53 31.97
C ASP A 526 -13.99 -2.94 31.81
N VAL A 527 -13.41 -3.47 32.89
CA VAL A 527 -13.07 -4.91 33.00
C VAL A 527 -14.02 -5.58 33.97
N VAL A 528 -14.77 -6.58 33.50
CA VAL A 528 -15.73 -7.35 34.30
C VAL A 528 -15.44 -8.83 34.11
N ASP A 529 -15.24 -9.55 35.23
CA ASP A 529 -14.92 -10.98 35.24
C ASP A 529 -13.70 -11.36 34.35
N GLY A 530 -12.72 -10.46 34.24
CA GLY A 530 -11.51 -10.66 33.42
C GLY A 530 -11.70 -10.44 31.92
N GLN A 531 -12.81 -9.84 31.49
CA GLN A 531 -13.12 -9.49 30.10
C GLN A 531 -13.34 -7.98 29.93
N LEU A 532 -13.03 -7.45 28.75
CA LEU A 532 -13.38 -6.08 28.40
C LEU A 532 -14.89 -5.97 28.15
N LEU A 533 -15.53 -5.00 28.79
CA LEU A 533 -16.92 -4.62 28.57
C LEU A 533 -16.94 -3.25 27.89
N LEU A 534 -17.53 -3.17 26.70
CA LEU A 534 -17.76 -1.91 25.97
C LEU A 534 -19.24 -1.55 26.03
N GLU A 535 -19.59 -0.44 26.67
CA GLU A 535 -20.94 0.12 26.70
C GLU A 535 -21.04 1.27 25.68
N ASP A 536 -21.94 1.18 24.71
CA ASP A 536 -22.29 2.30 23.83
C ASP A 536 -23.34 3.19 24.51
N LYS A 537 -22.94 4.38 24.94
CA LYS A 537 -23.75 5.33 25.71
C LYS A 537 -24.92 5.90 24.91
N ARG A 538 -24.89 5.81 23.57
CA ARG A 538 -25.96 6.30 22.69
C ARG A 538 -27.14 5.33 22.66
N THR A 539 -26.85 4.03 22.68
CA THR A 539 -27.86 2.97 22.57
C THR A 539 -28.14 2.26 23.89
N GLY A 540 -27.23 2.36 24.87
CA GLY A 540 -27.24 1.59 26.12
C GLY A 540 -26.84 0.12 25.95
N GLN A 541 -26.38 -0.28 24.75
CA GLN A 541 -25.97 -1.65 24.47
C GLN A 541 -24.57 -1.91 25.01
N ALA A 542 -24.33 -3.11 25.55
CA ALA A 542 -23.03 -3.50 26.08
C ALA A 542 -22.51 -4.78 25.39
N TYR A 543 -21.25 -4.74 24.98
CA TYR A 543 -20.55 -5.82 24.29
C TYR A 543 -19.47 -6.38 25.21
N LYS A 544 -19.58 -7.66 25.54
CA LYS A 544 -18.58 -8.37 26.33
C LYS A 544 -17.55 -8.99 25.42
N ASP A 545 -16.28 -8.94 25.83
CA ASP A 545 -15.18 -9.62 25.15
C ASP A 545 -15.06 -9.19 23.68
N TRP A 546 -15.37 -7.90 23.43
CA TRP A 546 -15.46 -7.30 22.10
C TRP A 546 -14.12 -7.21 21.37
N LEU A 547 -13.01 -7.32 22.11
CA LEU A 547 -11.64 -7.42 21.59
C LEU A 547 -10.95 -8.58 22.29
N ARG A 548 -10.60 -9.61 21.52
CA ARG A 548 -9.81 -10.76 21.97
C ARG A 548 -8.52 -10.90 21.20
N PHE A 549 -7.45 -11.25 21.88
CA PHE A 549 -6.22 -11.71 21.22
C PHE A 549 -6.22 -13.23 21.16
N GLU A 550 -5.96 -13.78 19.97
CA GLU A 550 -5.84 -15.22 19.77
C GLU A 550 -4.54 -15.58 19.05
N ASP A 551 -3.99 -16.73 19.41
CA ASP A 551 -2.76 -17.28 18.86
C ASP A 551 -2.94 -18.73 18.42
N CYS A 552 -2.34 -19.08 17.29
CA CYS A 552 -2.28 -20.45 16.76
C CYS A 552 -0.92 -20.76 16.13
N GLY A 553 -0.62 -22.04 15.91
CA GLY A 553 0.60 -22.45 15.20
C GLY A 553 0.47 -22.28 13.69
N ASP A 554 1.59 -22.05 13.01
CA ASP A 554 1.69 -21.95 11.55
C ASP A 554 2.75 -22.94 11.01
N LEU A 555 2.29 -23.94 10.26
CA LEU A 555 3.10 -24.92 9.52
C LEU A 555 3.48 -24.44 8.12
N GLY A 556 3.00 -23.28 7.72
CA GLY A 556 3.10 -22.78 6.36
C GLY A 556 4.46 -22.20 6.03
N ASN A 557 4.42 -21.17 5.20
CA ASN A 557 5.57 -20.47 4.65
C ASN A 557 5.20 -19.00 4.38
N GLU A 558 6.07 -18.23 3.73
CA GLU A 558 5.80 -16.81 3.49
C GLU A 558 4.57 -16.53 2.61
N TYR A 559 4.08 -17.50 1.83
CA TYR A 559 2.90 -17.34 0.99
C TYR A 559 1.58 -17.77 1.65
N ILE A 560 1.61 -18.84 2.44
CA ILE A 560 0.43 -19.57 2.87
C ILE A 560 0.50 -19.84 4.37
N PHE A 561 -0.60 -19.55 5.08
CA PHE A 561 -0.82 -19.95 6.47
C PHE A 561 -1.38 -21.38 6.51
N MET A 562 -0.86 -22.23 7.41
CA MET A 562 -1.41 -23.57 7.64
C MET A 562 -1.43 -23.91 9.12
N ALA A 563 -2.62 -24.00 9.71
CA ALA A 563 -2.74 -24.46 11.09
C ALA A 563 -2.38 -25.95 11.25
N PRO A 564 -1.78 -26.38 12.39
CA PRO A 564 -1.56 -27.80 12.67
C PRO A 564 -2.89 -28.56 12.82
N LYS A 565 -2.92 -29.86 12.50
CA LYS A 565 -4.17 -30.67 12.55
C LYS A 565 -4.90 -30.63 13.89
N ASN A 566 -4.16 -30.62 15.00
CA ASN A 566 -4.72 -30.49 16.36
C ASN A 566 -4.63 -29.02 16.83
N ASN A 567 -4.98 -28.07 15.97
CA ASN A 567 -4.86 -26.65 16.28
C ASN A 567 -5.67 -26.29 17.52
N GLN A 568 -5.00 -25.78 18.55
CA GLN A 568 -5.63 -25.23 19.73
C GLN A 568 -5.36 -23.72 19.75
N LEU A 569 -6.43 -22.93 19.64
CA LEU A 569 -6.38 -21.49 19.84
C LEU A 569 -6.04 -21.18 21.30
N ILE A 570 -5.09 -20.27 21.51
CA ILE A 570 -4.72 -19.75 22.83
C ILE A 570 -5.16 -18.29 22.87
N TYR A 571 -6.00 -17.95 23.85
CA TYR A 571 -6.52 -16.59 24.02
C TYR A 571 -5.74 -15.81 25.07
N GLY A 572 -5.60 -14.50 24.86
CA GLY A 572 -5.04 -13.57 25.83
C GLY A 572 -5.91 -13.41 27.06
N GLN A 573 -5.28 -13.43 28.24
CA GLN A 573 -5.94 -13.13 29.52
C GLN A 573 -5.53 -11.74 29.99
N ILE A 574 -6.49 -10.93 30.43
CA ILE A 574 -6.21 -9.62 31.01
C ILE A 574 -5.56 -9.80 32.38
N GLU A 575 -4.33 -9.31 32.54
CA GLU A 575 -3.62 -9.28 33.82
C GLU A 575 -3.81 -7.96 34.56
N ASP A 576 -3.86 -6.86 33.80
CA ASP A 576 -3.89 -5.52 34.35
C ASP A 576 -4.68 -4.57 33.43
N PHE A 577 -5.36 -3.60 34.05
CA PHE A 577 -6.10 -2.54 33.38
C PHE A 577 -5.97 -1.26 34.22
N GLU A 578 -5.40 -0.22 33.62
CA GLU A 578 -5.09 1.02 34.31
C GLU A 578 -5.38 2.21 33.39
N LEU A 579 -6.11 3.21 33.89
CA LEU A 579 -6.19 4.52 33.25
C LEU A 579 -4.84 5.23 33.45
N VAL A 580 -4.10 5.52 32.38
CA VAL A 580 -2.71 6.01 32.47
C VAL A 580 -2.55 7.49 32.10
N TYR A 581 -3.52 8.04 31.36
CA TYR A 581 -3.52 9.45 30.97
C TYR A 581 -4.95 9.93 30.81
N GLN A 582 -5.24 11.14 31.31
CA GLN A 582 -6.54 11.75 31.15
C GLN A 582 -6.43 13.28 31.17
N THR A 583 -7.20 13.89 30.28
CA THR A 583 -7.51 15.31 30.17
C THR A 583 -9.02 15.44 29.94
N GLU A 584 -9.56 16.64 29.84
CA GLU A 584 -10.95 16.81 29.40
C GLU A 584 -11.17 16.33 27.97
N ALA A 585 -10.14 16.40 27.11
CA ALA A 585 -10.23 16.11 25.67
C ALA A 585 -9.90 14.66 25.29
N VAL A 586 -9.10 13.95 26.09
CA VAL A 586 -8.67 12.57 25.80
C VAL A 586 -8.43 11.76 27.08
N SER A 587 -8.79 10.48 27.02
CA SER A 587 -8.47 9.46 28.02
C SER A 587 -7.70 8.31 27.37
N ILE A 588 -6.69 7.76 28.05
CA ILE A 588 -5.90 6.61 27.59
C ILE A 588 -5.80 5.57 28.71
N ALA A 589 -6.25 4.36 28.44
CA ALA A 589 -6.08 3.20 29.31
C ALA A 589 -5.02 2.25 28.75
N LYS A 590 -4.24 1.63 29.65
CA LYS A 590 -3.27 0.57 29.37
C LYS A 590 -3.87 -0.75 29.84
N VAL A 591 -3.83 -1.76 28.97
CA VAL A 591 -4.31 -3.11 29.24
C VAL A 591 -3.17 -4.09 28.95
N ILE A 592 -2.82 -4.93 29.93
CA ILE A 592 -1.81 -5.97 29.76
C ILE A 592 -2.52 -7.31 29.52
N HIS A 593 -2.28 -7.92 28.37
CA HIS A 593 -2.74 -9.27 28.05
C HIS A 593 -1.58 -10.25 28.12
N ARG A 594 -1.74 -11.38 28.83
CA ARG A 594 -0.78 -12.48 28.85
C ARG A 594 -1.26 -13.64 28.01
N LEU A 595 -0.40 -14.11 27.10
CA LEU A 595 -0.57 -15.36 26.37
C LEU A 595 0.58 -16.31 26.73
N ARG A 596 0.27 -17.51 27.21
CA ARG A 596 1.27 -18.55 27.46
C ARG A 596 1.39 -19.48 26.25
N LEU A 597 2.33 -19.19 25.37
CA LEU A 597 2.43 -19.76 24.02
C LEU A 597 3.55 -20.79 23.90
N PRO A 598 3.35 -21.89 23.15
CA PRO A 598 4.44 -22.71 22.61
C PRO A 598 5.51 -21.88 21.92
N ILE A 599 6.78 -22.13 22.19
CA ILE A 599 7.89 -21.28 21.69
C ILE A 599 8.15 -21.39 20.18
N ALA A 600 7.70 -22.48 19.55
CA ALA A 600 7.88 -22.81 18.14
C ALA A 600 6.99 -24.00 17.77
N MET A 601 7.08 -24.47 16.52
CA MET A 601 6.71 -25.84 16.17
C MET A 601 7.76 -26.85 16.65
N GLU A 602 7.43 -28.15 16.64
CA GLU A 602 8.36 -29.23 16.92
C GLU A 602 9.48 -29.27 15.87
N THR A 603 10.65 -29.80 16.23
CA THR A 603 11.82 -29.89 15.33
C THR A 603 11.55 -30.72 14.06
N SER A 604 10.50 -31.55 14.07
CA SER A 604 10.03 -32.29 12.89
C SER A 604 9.60 -31.38 11.74
N LEU A 605 9.23 -30.11 12.00
CA LEU A 605 8.87 -29.16 10.95
C LEU A 605 10.05 -28.88 10.02
N GLU A 606 11.25 -28.68 10.57
CA GLU A 606 12.45 -28.41 9.79
C GLU A 606 12.78 -29.60 8.84
N ASP A 607 12.58 -30.82 9.32
CA ASP A 607 12.75 -32.03 8.50
C ASP A 607 11.67 -32.13 7.40
N GLU A 608 10.42 -31.78 7.70
CA GLU A 608 9.32 -31.73 6.72
C GLU A 608 9.60 -30.67 5.63
N GLN A 609 10.11 -29.49 6.02
CA GLN A 609 10.51 -28.40 5.13
C GLN A 609 11.66 -28.81 4.21
N LYS A 610 12.76 -29.34 4.77
CA LYS A 610 13.92 -29.84 4.01
C LYS A 610 13.58 -30.94 3.01
N ARG A 611 12.54 -31.72 3.31
CA ARG A 611 12.02 -32.79 2.44
C ARG A 611 10.98 -32.31 1.44
N LEU A 612 10.69 -31.01 1.40
CA LEU A 612 9.66 -30.40 0.56
C LEU A 612 8.29 -31.07 0.75
N VAL A 613 7.96 -31.45 1.99
CA VAL A 613 6.63 -31.93 2.33
C VAL A 613 5.67 -30.76 2.15
N GLU A 614 4.75 -30.91 1.20
CA GLU A 614 3.69 -29.96 0.92
C GLU A 614 2.95 -29.58 2.22
N PHE A 615 2.70 -28.29 2.42
CA PHE A 615 2.18 -27.74 3.68
C PHE A 615 0.88 -28.43 4.16
N LYS A 616 -0.02 -28.81 3.25
CA LYS A 616 -1.26 -29.56 3.55
C LYS A 616 -1.00 -30.94 4.17
N HIS A 617 0.18 -31.51 3.94
CA HIS A 617 0.57 -32.85 4.37
C HIS A 617 1.52 -32.84 5.55
N ARG A 618 1.94 -31.66 6.03
CA ARG A 618 2.75 -31.51 7.25
C ARG A 618 2.02 -32.02 8.47
N THR A 619 2.78 -32.58 9.39
CA THR A 619 2.26 -33.27 10.58
C THR A 619 2.85 -32.79 11.89
N SER A 620 3.90 -31.96 11.83
CA SER A 620 4.49 -31.32 13.00
C SER A 620 3.44 -30.61 13.86
N GLN A 621 3.62 -30.64 15.18
CA GLN A 621 2.75 -29.98 16.16
C GLN A 621 3.49 -28.84 16.87
N ARG A 622 2.78 -28.06 17.68
CA ARG A 622 3.41 -27.01 18.49
C ARG A 622 4.28 -27.64 19.59
N SER A 623 5.41 -27.00 19.90
CA SER A 623 6.29 -27.41 20.99
C SER A 623 5.55 -27.48 22.34
N GLN A 624 5.97 -28.39 23.22
CA GLN A 624 5.48 -28.46 24.59
C GLN A 624 6.09 -27.38 25.48
N GLU A 625 7.26 -26.85 25.12
CA GLU A 625 7.90 -25.75 25.82
C GLU A 625 7.13 -24.45 25.55
N LYS A 626 6.77 -23.73 26.61
CA LYS A 626 5.96 -22.51 26.53
C LYS A 626 6.64 -21.33 27.20
N LYS A 627 6.39 -20.15 26.64
CA LYS A 627 6.82 -18.86 27.18
C LYS A 627 5.66 -17.88 27.20
N ASP A 628 5.71 -16.92 28.11
CA ASP A 628 4.74 -15.84 28.14
C ASP A 628 5.08 -14.78 27.08
N LEU A 629 4.06 -14.41 26.32
CA LEU A 629 4.04 -13.22 25.48
C LEU A 629 3.10 -12.21 26.16
N LEU A 630 3.65 -11.05 26.52
CA LEU A 630 2.89 -9.95 27.12
C LEU A 630 2.57 -8.93 26.03
N LEU A 631 1.29 -8.67 25.82
CA LEU A 631 0.82 -7.61 24.93
C LEU A 631 0.44 -6.40 25.79
N THR A 632 1.09 -5.27 25.56
CA THR A 632 0.74 -3.99 26.18
C THR A 632 -0.12 -3.20 25.20
N THR A 633 -1.41 -3.10 25.48
CA THR A 633 -2.39 -2.47 24.60
C THR A 633 -2.85 -1.14 25.19
N TYR A 634 -2.71 -0.05 24.45
CA TYR A 634 -3.23 1.26 24.80
C TYR A 634 -4.54 1.52 24.07
N LEU A 635 -5.61 1.78 24.83
CA LEU A 635 -6.90 2.21 24.33
C LEU A 635 -7.01 3.71 24.50
N THR A 636 -7.26 4.46 23.43
CA THR A 636 -7.44 5.92 23.48
C THR A 636 -8.85 6.31 23.06
N LEU A 637 -9.51 7.11 23.89
CA LEU A 637 -10.80 7.73 23.63
C LEU A 637 -10.63 9.25 23.60
N TYR A 638 -10.81 9.85 22.43
CA TYR A 638 -10.99 11.30 22.33
C TYR A 638 -12.44 11.65 22.69
N ARG A 639 -12.65 12.75 23.41
CA ARG A 639 -13.95 13.12 23.99
C ARG A 639 -15.10 13.06 22.98
N HIS A 640 -14.89 13.69 21.83
CA HIS A 640 -15.89 13.90 20.80
C HIS A 640 -15.74 12.96 19.58
N GLN A 641 -15.00 11.86 19.68
CA GLN A 641 -14.81 10.91 18.57
C GLN A 641 -15.44 9.53 18.86
N PRO A 642 -16.15 8.92 17.90
CA PRO A 642 -16.72 7.58 18.04
C PRO A 642 -15.70 6.46 17.76
N GLN A 643 -14.43 6.79 17.57
CA GLN A 643 -13.41 5.81 17.22
C GLN A 643 -12.52 5.48 18.42
N ILE A 644 -12.45 4.19 18.77
CA ILE A 644 -11.59 3.65 19.82
C ILE A 644 -10.23 3.35 19.18
N ARG A 645 -9.20 4.14 19.47
CA ARG A 645 -7.84 3.87 18.97
C ARG A 645 -7.18 2.81 19.82
N ILE A 646 -6.49 1.88 19.18
CA ILE A 646 -5.85 0.73 19.81
C ILE A 646 -4.41 0.64 19.31
N GLN A 647 -3.44 0.74 20.23
CA GLN A 647 -2.04 0.49 19.94
C GLN A 647 -1.56 -0.70 20.77
N THR A 648 -1.14 -1.78 20.12
CA THR A 648 -0.62 -2.98 20.80
C THR A 648 0.88 -3.11 20.57
N ASN A 649 1.63 -3.19 21.68
CA ASN A 649 3.07 -3.33 21.68
C ASN A 649 3.51 -4.65 22.34
N PHE A 650 4.48 -5.33 21.74
CA PHE A 650 5.09 -6.54 22.31
C PHE A 650 6.42 -6.88 21.64
N HIS A 651 7.27 -7.60 22.36
CA HIS A 651 8.49 -8.19 21.79
C HIS A 651 8.22 -9.64 21.39
N ASN A 652 8.12 -9.91 20.09
CA ASN A 652 7.92 -11.27 19.63
C ASN A 652 9.17 -12.13 19.86
N GLN A 653 8.98 -13.24 20.58
CA GLN A 653 10.00 -14.23 20.88
C GLN A 653 9.53 -15.66 20.56
N ILE A 654 8.40 -15.77 19.85
CA ILE A 654 7.73 -17.02 19.49
C ILE A 654 7.89 -17.23 18.00
N LYS A 655 8.13 -18.47 17.59
CA LYS A 655 8.26 -18.89 16.19
C LYS A 655 7.03 -19.64 15.72
N ASP A 656 6.86 -19.71 14.39
CA ASP A 656 5.91 -20.60 13.71
C ASP A 656 4.47 -20.44 14.24
N HIS A 657 4.01 -19.19 14.32
CA HIS A 657 2.74 -18.83 14.93
C HIS A 657 2.08 -17.63 14.27
N ARG A 658 0.76 -17.50 14.49
CA ARG A 658 -0.04 -16.35 14.03
C ARG A 658 -0.84 -15.78 15.19
N LEU A 659 -0.69 -14.48 15.42
CA LEU A 659 -1.41 -13.70 16.43
C LEU A 659 -2.45 -12.81 15.73
N ARG A 660 -3.69 -12.77 16.25
CA ARG A 660 -4.79 -11.95 15.71
C ARG A 660 -5.52 -11.18 16.81
N ALA A 661 -6.08 -10.03 16.45
CA ALA A 661 -7.11 -9.33 17.22
C ALA A 661 -8.49 -9.66 16.61
N VAL A 662 -9.40 -10.18 17.41
CA VAL A 662 -10.76 -10.57 17.00
C VAL A 662 -11.76 -9.61 17.60
N PHE A 663 -12.54 -8.98 16.75
CA PHE A 663 -13.61 -8.04 17.09
C PHE A 663 -14.98 -8.70 16.97
N ASP A 664 -15.78 -8.61 18.01
CA ASP A 664 -17.11 -9.23 18.09
C ASP A 664 -18.08 -8.32 18.82
N ILE A 665 -19.09 -7.83 18.10
CA ILE A 665 -20.18 -7.03 18.67
C ILE A 665 -21.56 -7.68 18.44
N GLY A 666 -21.58 -8.95 18.01
CA GLY A 666 -22.82 -9.68 17.73
C GLY A 666 -23.54 -9.28 16.44
N ILE A 667 -22.82 -8.74 15.44
CA ILE A 667 -23.33 -8.59 14.08
C ILE A 667 -23.30 -9.95 13.38
N GLU A 668 -24.28 -10.23 12.52
CA GLU A 668 -24.22 -11.30 11.53
C GLU A 668 -24.54 -10.72 10.15
N ALA A 669 -23.70 -10.99 9.16
CA ALA A 669 -23.89 -10.47 7.81
C ALA A 669 -23.55 -11.53 6.74
N GLU A 670 -24.16 -11.43 5.57
CA GLU A 670 -23.82 -12.30 4.44
C GLU A 670 -22.59 -11.80 3.67
N ASN A 671 -22.37 -10.50 3.66
CA ASN A 671 -21.25 -9.82 3.03
C ASN A 671 -20.58 -8.85 4.01
N HIS A 672 -19.40 -8.35 3.64
CA HIS A 672 -18.72 -7.25 4.30
C HIS A 672 -18.10 -6.32 3.26
N LEU A 673 -17.77 -5.11 3.68
CA LEU A 673 -17.04 -4.12 2.89
C LEU A 673 -15.57 -4.07 3.32
N ALA A 674 -14.67 -3.80 2.38
CA ALA A 674 -13.26 -3.56 2.67
C ALA A 674 -12.70 -2.45 1.77
N ASP A 675 -11.76 -1.67 2.31
CA ASP A 675 -10.98 -0.71 1.52
C ASP A 675 -10.00 -1.47 0.62
N SER A 676 -10.11 -1.26 -0.69
CA SER A 676 -9.26 -1.85 -1.73
C SER A 676 -8.70 -0.72 -2.61
N ILE A 677 -8.17 -1.02 -3.78
CA ILE A 677 -7.50 -0.04 -4.63
C ILE A 677 -8.54 0.83 -5.34
N PHE A 678 -8.72 2.06 -4.86
CA PHE A 678 -9.73 3.02 -5.35
C PHE A 678 -11.17 2.47 -5.36
N GLU A 679 -11.48 1.58 -4.43
CA GLU A 679 -12.82 1.00 -4.31
C GLU A 679 -13.11 0.60 -2.86
N VAL A 680 -14.40 0.64 -2.52
CA VAL A 680 -14.91 -0.07 -1.34
C VAL A 680 -15.55 -1.37 -1.84
N VAL A 681 -14.77 -2.45 -1.76
CA VAL A 681 -15.16 -3.75 -2.32
C VAL A 681 -16.09 -4.49 -1.38
N GLU A 682 -17.16 -5.06 -1.91
CA GLU A 682 -18.05 -5.97 -1.20
C GLU A 682 -17.60 -7.43 -1.42
N ARG A 683 -17.44 -8.18 -0.33
CA ARG A 683 -17.02 -9.60 -0.37
C ARG A 683 -17.97 -10.49 0.41
N PRO A 684 -18.20 -11.73 -0.04
CA PRO A 684 -19.04 -12.68 0.69
C PRO A 684 -18.35 -13.20 1.95
N ASN A 685 -19.12 -13.38 3.03
CA ASN A 685 -18.67 -13.96 4.30
C ASN A 685 -18.65 -15.50 4.27
N GLN A 686 -19.13 -16.10 3.17
CA GLN A 686 -19.04 -17.52 2.90
C GLN A 686 -18.21 -17.76 1.65
N SER A 687 -17.23 -18.65 1.77
CA SER A 687 -16.45 -19.09 0.62
C SER A 687 -17.31 -19.86 -0.38
N HIS A 688 -16.86 -19.86 -1.64
CA HIS A 688 -17.49 -20.63 -2.71
C HIS A 688 -17.48 -22.13 -2.42
N ARG A 689 -18.41 -22.89 -3.02
CA ARG A 689 -18.54 -24.36 -2.85
C ARG A 689 -17.29 -25.17 -3.23
N ALA A 690 -16.40 -24.61 -4.04
CA ALA A 690 -15.15 -25.26 -4.44
C ALA A 690 -14.04 -25.09 -3.39
N TRP A 691 -14.23 -24.22 -2.40
CA TRP A 691 -13.24 -23.86 -1.40
C TRP A 691 -13.05 -25.00 -0.39
N GLU A 692 -11.80 -25.41 -0.20
CA GLU A 692 -11.40 -26.48 0.72
C GLU A 692 -10.55 -25.98 1.89
N ASN A 693 -9.88 -24.84 1.72
CA ASN A 693 -9.09 -24.21 2.77
C ASN A 693 -10.00 -23.83 3.96
N PRO A 694 -9.72 -24.29 5.19
CA PRO A 694 -10.55 -23.96 6.35
C PRO A 694 -10.48 -22.48 6.75
N SER A 695 -9.53 -21.72 6.18
CA SER A 695 -9.44 -20.28 6.32
C SER A 695 -9.76 -19.56 5.00
N ASN A 696 -10.24 -18.33 5.09
CA ASN A 696 -10.46 -17.41 3.98
C ASN A 696 -9.79 -16.06 4.24
N PRO A 697 -8.44 -16.00 4.24
CA PRO A 697 -7.70 -14.75 4.43
C PRO A 697 -7.97 -13.79 3.26
N GLN A 698 -8.28 -12.54 3.59
CA GLN A 698 -8.59 -11.46 2.67
C GLN A 698 -7.68 -10.25 2.90
N ARG A 699 -7.65 -9.32 1.94
CA ARG A 699 -6.80 -8.12 2.01
C ARG A 699 -7.59 -6.83 2.14
N HIS A 700 -7.12 -5.91 2.97
CA HIS A 700 -7.64 -4.54 3.00
C HIS A 700 -6.52 -3.51 3.11
N ARG A 701 -6.82 -2.27 2.76
CA ARG A 701 -5.90 -1.13 2.89
C ARG A 701 -6.06 -0.46 4.25
N SER A 702 -7.11 0.33 4.45
CA SER A 702 -7.31 1.10 5.69
C SER A 702 -8.43 0.59 6.60
N PHE A 703 -9.50 0.00 6.07
CA PHE A 703 -10.62 -0.49 6.87
C PHE A 703 -11.32 -1.75 6.34
N ILE A 704 -12.08 -2.37 7.24
CA ILE A 704 -13.04 -3.47 7.03
C ILE A 704 -14.32 -3.06 7.74
N CYS A 705 -15.48 -3.25 7.11
CA CYS A 705 -16.77 -2.92 7.68
C CYS A 705 -17.76 -4.09 7.57
N LEU A 706 -18.32 -4.49 8.70
CA LEU A 706 -19.36 -5.50 8.81
C LEU A 706 -20.66 -4.83 9.27
N SER A 707 -21.80 -5.11 8.63
CA SER A 707 -23.08 -4.51 8.99
C SER A 707 -24.25 -5.49 8.87
N ASP A 708 -25.21 -5.37 9.78
CA ASP A 708 -26.50 -6.08 9.75
C ASP A 708 -27.63 -5.27 9.08
N GLY A 709 -27.29 -4.14 8.45
CA GLY A 709 -28.24 -3.20 7.84
C GLY A 709 -28.90 -2.22 8.84
N ARG A 710 -28.50 -2.22 10.11
CA ARG A 710 -28.89 -1.22 11.12
C ARG A 710 -27.67 -0.61 11.79
N GLN A 711 -26.72 -1.44 12.17
CA GLN A 711 -25.47 -1.06 12.80
C GLN A 711 -24.30 -1.56 11.95
N ALA A 712 -23.20 -0.82 12.00
CA ALA A 712 -21.94 -1.16 11.35
C ALA A 712 -20.81 -1.21 12.37
N MET A 713 -19.92 -2.20 12.20
CA MET A 713 -18.64 -2.32 12.88
C MET A 713 -17.53 -2.07 11.88
N THR A 714 -16.81 -0.96 12.03
CA THR A 714 -15.64 -0.63 11.21
C THR A 714 -14.37 -0.87 11.99
N VAL A 715 -13.51 -1.76 11.49
CA VAL A 715 -12.16 -1.99 12.00
C VAL A 715 -11.18 -1.35 11.02
N SER A 716 -10.29 -0.49 11.50
CA SER A 716 -9.26 0.15 10.68
C SER A 716 -7.86 -0.16 11.21
N SER A 717 -6.85 -0.16 10.33
CA SER A 717 -5.48 -0.51 10.70
C SER A 717 -4.44 0.27 9.89
N LYS A 718 -3.19 0.33 10.40
CA LYS A 718 -2.03 0.87 9.68
C LYS A 718 -1.05 -0.25 9.33
N GLY A 719 -0.92 -0.57 8.04
CA GLY A 719 0.03 -1.60 7.57
C GLY A 719 -0.28 -3.03 8.03
N LEU A 720 -1.50 -3.31 8.48
CA LEU A 720 -1.98 -4.66 8.81
C LEU A 720 -2.99 -5.04 7.75
N HIS A 721 -2.57 -5.72 6.69
CA HIS A 721 -3.38 -5.91 5.48
C HIS A 721 -4.07 -7.26 5.37
N GLU A 722 -3.89 -8.18 6.32
CA GLU A 722 -4.63 -9.46 6.34
C GLU A 722 -5.75 -9.42 7.37
N TYR A 723 -6.95 -9.82 6.94
CA TYR A 723 -8.06 -10.10 7.83
C TYR A 723 -8.84 -11.34 7.40
N GLU A 724 -9.75 -11.79 8.25
CA GLU A 724 -10.70 -12.85 7.97
C GLU A 724 -12.03 -12.55 8.67
N ILE A 725 -13.16 -12.85 8.01
CA ILE A 725 -14.47 -12.85 8.67
C ILE A 725 -14.75 -14.24 9.24
N LEU A 726 -14.87 -14.35 10.56
CA LEU A 726 -15.16 -15.61 11.25
C LEU A 726 -16.66 -15.72 11.57
N ASP A 727 -17.23 -16.90 11.36
CA ASP A 727 -18.62 -17.23 11.70
C ASP A 727 -19.66 -16.21 11.19
N ARG A 728 -19.36 -15.48 10.09
CA ARG A 728 -20.18 -14.38 9.54
C ARG A 728 -20.36 -13.14 10.44
N GLY A 729 -19.69 -13.07 11.57
CA GLY A 729 -19.97 -12.05 12.59
C GLY A 729 -18.78 -11.36 13.24
N LYS A 730 -17.57 -11.90 13.05
CA LYS A 730 -16.36 -11.39 13.71
C LYS A 730 -15.33 -10.98 12.69
N ILE A 731 -14.67 -9.85 12.94
CA ILE A 731 -13.51 -9.42 12.16
C ILE A 731 -12.25 -9.90 12.89
N ALA A 732 -11.47 -10.80 12.28
CA ALA A 732 -10.17 -11.21 12.78
C ALA A 732 -9.05 -10.51 11.99
N LEU A 733 -8.39 -9.54 12.62
CA LEU A 733 -7.27 -8.80 12.06
C LEU A 733 -5.95 -9.49 12.43
N THR A 734 -5.15 -9.87 11.44
CA THR A 734 -3.85 -10.51 11.70
C THR A 734 -2.82 -9.47 12.13
N LEU A 735 -2.26 -9.67 13.32
CA LEU A 735 -1.31 -8.76 13.98
C LEU A 735 0.14 -9.17 13.75
N LEU A 736 0.38 -10.48 13.62
CA LEU A 736 1.68 -11.07 13.36
C LEU A 736 1.48 -12.44 12.72
N ARG A 737 2.29 -12.76 11.71
CA ARG A 737 2.50 -14.13 11.25
C ARG A 737 4.01 -14.38 11.13
N ALA A 738 4.45 -15.49 11.71
CA ALA A 738 5.85 -15.88 11.83
C ALA A 738 6.06 -17.27 11.21
N THR A 739 6.94 -17.36 10.21
CA THR A 739 7.28 -18.60 9.49
C THR A 739 8.79 -18.76 9.36
N GLY A 740 9.26 -19.95 8.95
CA GLY A 740 10.70 -20.27 8.89
C GLY A 740 11.28 -20.53 7.49
N GLU A 741 10.46 -20.50 6.44
CA GLU A 741 10.90 -20.69 5.05
C GLU A 741 10.08 -19.84 4.08
N LEU A 742 10.67 -19.54 2.93
CA LEU A 742 10.03 -18.88 1.80
C LEU A 742 8.86 -19.72 1.27
N GLY A 743 9.11 -21.00 0.98
CA GLY A 743 8.16 -21.92 0.36
C GLY A 743 8.32 -22.03 -1.16
N ASP A 744 7.20 -22.14 -1.85
CA ASP A 744 7.12 -22.29 -3.31
C ASP A 744 7.86 -23.54 -3.86
N TRP A 745 8.77 -23.38 -4.82
CA TRP A 745 9.41 -24.47 -5.57
C TRP A 745 10.53 -25.20 -4.83
N GLY A 746 10.96 -24.71 -3.66
CA GLY A 746 12.16 -25.23 -2.98
C GLY A 746 12.20 -24.96 -1.48
N TYR A 747 13.33 -25.31 -0.87
CA TYR A 747 13.59 -25.07 0.54
C TYR A 747 14.59 -23.92 0.69
N PHE A 748 14.07 -22.74 1.01
CA PHE A 748 14.85 -21.54 1.30
C PHE A 748 14.57 -21.13 2.75
N PRO A 749 15.48 -21.42 3.68
CA PRO A 749 15.28 -21.04 5.08
C PRO A 749 15.31 -19.52 5.21
N THR A 750 14.31 -18.97 5.89
CA THR A 750 14.13 -17.53 6.12
C THR A 750 13.91 -17.24 7.61
N PRO A 751 14.92 -17.45 8.46
CA PRO A 751 14.79 -17.26 9.90
C PRO A 751 14.34 -15.86 10.32
N GLU A 752 14.58 -14.81 9.52
CA GLU A 752 14.07 -13.46 9.82
C GLU A 752 12.56 -13.31 9.54
N ALA A 753 11.95 -14.21 8.76
CA ALA A 753 10.50 -14.27 8.57
C ALA A 753 9.74 -14.63 9.86
N GLN A 754 10.43 -15.17 10.86
CA GLN A 754 9.88 -15.41 12.20
C GLN A 754 9.54 -14.09 12.93
N CYS A 755 10.01 -12.95 12.42
CA CYS A 755 9.70 -11.62 12.96
C CYS A 755 9.99 -11.53 14.47
N LEU A 756 11.15 -12.04 14.91
CA LEU A 756 11.62 -11.95 16.30
C LEU A 756 12.11 -10.53 16.60
N ARG A 757 11.18 -9.61 16.83
CA ARG A 757 11.45 -8.18 16.97
C ARG A 757 10.42 -7.50 17.87
N GLU A 758 10.68 -6.23 18.18
CA GLU A 758 9.65 -5.34 18.73
C GLU A 758 8.56 -5.09 17.68
N CYS A 759 7.32 -5.25 18.08
CA CYS A 759 6.12 -5.01 17.29
C CYS A 759 5.33 -3.88 17.95
N GLN A 760 4.99 -2.86 17.16
CA GLN A 760 4.03 -1.82 17.51
C GLN A 760 2.99 -1.80 16.41
N LEU A 761 1.73 -2.00 16.78
CA LEU A 761 0.63 -2.21 15.84
C LEU A 761 -0.50 -1.24 16.17
N ASP A 762 -0.93 -0.48 15.16
CA ASP A 762 -1.94 0.56 15.29
C ASP A 762 -3.21 0.17 14.52
N TYR A 763 -4.33 0.11 15.22
CA TYR A 763 -5.64 -0.20 14.68
C TYR A 763 -6.74 0.49 15.49
N ALA A 764 -7.98 0.43 15.03
CA ALA A 764 -9.10 1.07 15.71
C ALA A 764 -10.42 0.36 15.45
N LEU A 765 -11.33 0.48 16.39
CA LEU A 765 -12.73 0.05 16.28
C LEU A 765 -13.64 1.27 16.26
N GLU A 766 -14.66 1.24 15.42
CA GLU A 766 -15.78 2.16 15.48
C GLU A 766 -17.09 1.39 15.30
N ILE A 767 -18.09 1.76 16.08
CA ILE A 767 -19.46 1.24 15.97
C ILE A 767 -20.37 2.42 15.64
N CYS A 768 -21.12 2.34 14.54
CA CYS A 768 -22.00 3.42 14.11
C CYS A 768 -23.32 2.87 13.53
N PRO A 769 -24.37 3.71 13.42
CA PRO A 769 -25.51 3.41 12.55
C PRO A 769 -25.04 3.19 11.11
N VAL A 770 -25.73 2.34 10.35
CA VAL A 770 -25.33 2.02 8.96
C VAL A 770 -25.32 3.26 8.05
N GLU A 771 -26.13 4.28 8.35
CA GLU A 771 -26.18 5.53 7.60
C GLU A 771 -24.93 6.41 7.76
N GLU A 772 -24.07 6.08 8.73
CA GLU A 772 -22.81 6.79 9.02
C GLU A 772 -21.56 5.98 8.60
N ASP A 773 -21.73 4.91 7.83
CA ASP A 773 -20.62 4.04 7.38
C ASP A 773 -19.55 4.82 6.60
N PHE A 774 -19.93 5.66 5.64
CA PHE A 774 -18.98 6.48 4.90
C PHE A 774 -18.23 7.47 5.81
N ALA A 775 -18.89 8.00 6.84
CA ALA A 775 -18.23 8.86 7.82
C ALA A 775 -17.21 8.08 8.67
N SER A 776 -17.48 6.80 8.98
CA SER A 776 -16.50 5.92 9.63
C SER A 776 -15.32 5.62 8.71
N PHE A 777 -15.56 5.47 7.40
CA PHE A 777 -14.51 5.27 6.39
C PHE A 777 -13.62 6.51 6.29
N GLN A 778 -14.18 7.73 6.29
CA GLN A 778 -13.40 8.97 6.36
C GLN A 778 -12.54 9.04 7.63
N ARG A 779 -13.06 8.60 8.79
CA ARG A 779 -12.27 8.52 10.03
C ARG A 779 -11.19 7.45 9.98
N ALA A 780 -11.40 6.35 9.25
CA ALA A 780 -10.39 5.34 8.97
C ALA A 780 -9.28 5.86 8.03
N GLN A 781 -9.61 6.72 7.06
CA GLN A 781 -8.62 7.43 6.24
C GLN A 781 -7.87 8.48 7.08
N ALA A 782 -8.58 9.27 7.87
CA ALA A 782 -7.99 10.24 8.80
C ALA A 782 -7.01 9.56 9.77
N PHE A 783 -7.32 8.33 10.22
CA PHE A 783 -6.44 7.55 11.07
C PHE A 783 -5.04 7.40 10.48
N GLN A 784 -4.92 7.18 9.17
CA GLN A 784 -3.64 6.93 8.50
C GLN A 784 -2.70 8.15 8.60
N GLY A 785 -3.28 9.35 8.64
CA GLY A 785 -2.58 10.62 8.70
C GLY A 785 -1.90 10.94 10.04
N HIS A 786 -1.02 11.94 10.00
CA HIS A 786 -0.38 12.53 11.16
C HIS A 786 -0.30 14.05 10.99
N LEU A 787 -0.56 14.79 12.06
CA LEU A 787 -0.35 16.23 12.10
C LEU A 787 1.15 16.57 12.19
N LEU A 788 1.58 17.59 11.44
CA LEU A 788 2.97 18.08 11.47
C LEU A 788 3.06 19.33 12.34
N THR A 789 4.23 19.58 12.92
CA THR A 789 4.46 20.76 13.76
C THR A 789 5.67 21.56 13.28
N LYS A 790 5.61 22.89 13.46
CA LYS A 790 6.72 23.79 13.15
C LYS A 790 6.74 24.93 14.16
N GLN A 791 7.84 25.06 14.90
CA GLN A 791 8.07 26.24 15.75
C GLN A 791 8.30 27.48 14.87
N LEU A 792 7.78 28.63 15.30
CA LEU A 792 7.90 29.90 14.61
C LEU A 792 8.80 30.89 15.36
N THR A 793 9.42 31.77 14.60
CA THR A 793 9.95 33.05 15.07
C THR A 793 8.95 34.18 14.80
N SER A 794 8.89 35.22 15.64
CA SER A 794 8.00 36.37 15.42
C SER A 794 8.54 37.26 14.31
N HIS A 795 7.76 37.44 13.23
CA HIS A 795 8.10 38.31 12.10
C HIS A 795 6.86 38.66 11.28
N ASN A 796 6.99 39.67 10.39
CA ASN A 796 5.93 40.02 9.45
C ASN A 796 5.94 39.08 8.25
N GLY A 797 4.77 38.70 7.76
CA GLY A 797 4.58 37.85 6.59
C GLY A 797 3.32 38.23 5.81
N HIS A 798 2.93 37.41 4.83
CA HIS A 798 1.69 37.59 4.07
C HIS A 798 0.71 36.42 4.20
N PHE A 799 1.16 35.26 4.69
CA PHE A 799 0.26 34.15 5.05
C PHE A 799 -0.32 34.38 6.43
N PRO A 800 -1.62 34.09 6.64
CA PRO A 800 -2.22 34.19 7.96
C PRO A 800 -1.73 33.06 8.88
N CYS A 801 -1.72 33.32 10.19
CA CYS A 801 -1.37 32.34 11.22
C CYS A 801 -2.28 31.12 11.25
N ASP A 802 -3.55 31.29 10.88
CA ASP A 802 -4.51 30.19 10.74
C ASP A 802 -5.11 30.24 9.34
N HIS A 803 -5.17 29.10 8.67
CA HIS A 803 -5.69 29.02 7.32
C HIS A 803 -6.20 27.63 6.97
N GLN A 804 -7.29 27.57 6.22
CA GLN A 804 -7.69 26.39 5.46
C GLN A 804 -7.34 26.66 3.99
N PHE A 805 -6.33 25.96 3.48
CA PHE A 805 -5.80 26.18 2.14
C PHE A 805 -6.79 25.81 1.05
N LEU A 806 -7.52 24.71 1.23
CA LEU A 806 -8.47 24.21 0.25
C LEU A 806 -9.85 24.04 0.86
N SER A 807 -10.82 24.71 0.25
CA SER A 807 -12.24 24.39 0.41
C SER A 807 -12.70 23.77 -0.90
N HIS A 808 -13.14 22.52 -0.83
CA HIS A 808 -13.59 21.77 -2.00
C HIS A 808 -14.74 20.85 -1.58
N PRO A 809 -15.84 20.74 -2.36
CA PRO A 809 -16.97 19.89 -1.97
C PRO A 809 -16.60 18.41 -1.77
N ALA A 810 -15.58 17.90 -2.47
CA ALA A 810 -15.08 16.54 -2.26
C ALA A 810 -14.50 16.29 -0.85
N LEU A 811 -14.18 17.34 -0.09
CA LEU A 811 -13.67 17.25 1.29
C LEU A 811 -14.78 17.20 2.34
N GLU A 812 -16.02 17.49 1.93
CA GLU A 812 -17.19 17.55 2.82
C GLU A 812 -18.25 16.48 2.46
N GLU A 813 -18.03 15.70 1.39
CA GLU A 813 -18.89 14.60 0.97
C GLU A 813 -18.29 13.27 1.45
N ASP A 814 -18.90 12.65 2.46
CA ASP A 814 -18.39 11.44 3.10
C ASP A 814 -18.22 10.27 2.12
N ARG A 815 -19.01 10.21 1.04
CA ARG A 815 -18.91 9.16 0.00
C ARG A 815 -17.72 9.33 -0.94
N LEU A 816 -16.95 10.43 -0.84
CA LEU A 816 -15.78 10.68 -1.69
C LEU A 816 -14.48 10.58 -0.89
N CYS A 817 -13.57 9.70 -1.30
CA CYS A 817 -12.25 9.60 -0.69
C CYS A 817 -11.20 10.32 -1.53
N VAL A 818 -10.64 11.40 -0.99
CA VAL A 818 -9.52 12.13 -1.61
C VAL A 818 -8.20 11.41 -1.33
N THR A 819 -7.48 11.06 -2.39
CA THR A 819 -6.24 10.28 -2.31
C THR A 819 -4.99 11.09 -2.57
N SER A 820 -5.09 12.23 -3.26
CA SER A 820 -3.92 13.05 -3.59
C SER A 820 -4.27 14.52 -3.78
N LEU A 821 -3.39 15.38 -3.23
CA LEU A 821 -3.25 16.79 -3.57
C LEU A 821 -1.78 17.02 -3.97
N LYS A 822 -1.52 17.26 -5.24
CA LYS A 822 -0.13 17.37 -5.76
C LYS A 822 -0.02 18.35 -6.91
N VAL A 823 1.21 18.66 -7.31
CA VAL A 823 1.47 19.26 -8.62
C VAL A 823 1.71 18.15 -9.65
N ALA A 824 1.15 18.28 -10.85
CA ALA A 824 1.36 17.36 -11.97
C ALA A 824 2.86 17.17 -12.27
N GLU A 825 3.28 15.97 -12.65
CA GLU A 825 4.66 15.56 -12.90
C GLU A 825 5.32 16.33 -14.06
N THR A 826 4.55 16.70 -15.08
CA THR A 826 5.03 17.33 -16.31
C THR A 826 4.51 18.74 -16.57
N SER A 827 3.65 19.27 -15.68
CA SER A 827 3.08 20.62 -15.81
C SER A 827 2.93 21.29 -14.44
N ASP A 828 2.56 22.57 -14.41
CA ASP A 828 2.39 23.32 -13.16
C ASP A 828 0.94 23.26 -12.62
N ARG A 829 0.10 22.35 -13.13
CA ARG A 829 -1.26 22.11 -12.65
C ARG A 829 -1.25 21.53 -11.24
N ILE A 830 -2.10 22.07 -10.37
CA ILE A 830 -2.41 21.48 -9.07
C ILE A 830 -3.57 20.50 -9.29
N LEU A 831 -3.36 19.25 -8.91
CA LEU A 831 -4.28 18.14 -9.12
C LEU A 831 -4.88 17.71 -7.78
N LEU A 832 -6.19 17.54 -7.77
CA LEU A 832 -6.93 16.89 -6.68
C LEU A 832 -7.52 15.58 -7.22
N ARG A 833 -7.14 14.45 -6.65
CA ARG A 833 -7.67 13.13 -7.01
C ARG A 833 -8.53 12.57 -5.90
N TYR A 834 -9.67 12.02 -6.27
CA TYR A 834 -10.58 11.34 -5.36
C TYR A 834 -11.38 10.27 -6.11
N TYR A 835 -11.97 9.35 -5.35
CA TYR A 835 -12.86 8.33 -5.90
C TYR A 835 -14.17 8.23 -5.11
N ASN A 836 -15.22 7.76 -5.77
CA ASN A 836 -16.53 7.52 -5.15
C ASN A 836 -16.55 6.17 -4.44
N MET A 837 -16.64 6.17 -3.12
CA MET A 837 -16.71 4.96 -2.30
C MET A 837 -18.06 4.24 -2.41
N SER A 838 -19.11 4.91 -2.91
CA SER A 838 -20.48 4.39 -2.94
C SER A 838 -20.85 3.69 -4.25
N GLN A 839 -21.98 2.99 -4.23
CA GLN A 839 -22.64 2.44 -5.42
C GLN A 839 -23.63 3.42 -6.06
N GLU A 840 -23.65 4.67 -5.60
CA GLU A 840 -24.57 5.70 -6.08
C GLU A 840 -23.85 6.71 -6.99
N GLN A 841 -24.56 7.20 -7.99
CA GLN A 841 -24.08 8.33 -8.80
C GLN A 841 -24.23 9.62 -8.01
N LEU A 842 -23.14 10.38 -7.87
CA LEU A 842 -23.12 11.65 -7.17
C LEU A 842 -23.18 12.82 -8.16
N ALA A 843 -23.77 13.93 -7.72
CA ALA A 843 -23.67 15.19 -8.45
C ALA A 843 -22.26 15.75 -8.26
N GLY A 844 -21.54 16.01 -9.36
CA GLY A 844 -20.34 16.82 -9.32
C GLY A 844 -20.67 18.30 -9.51
N TRP A 845 -19.63 19.10 -9.68
CA TRP A 845 -19.72 20.55 -9.50
C TRP A 845 -19.38 21.27 -10.81
N SER A 846 -20.20 22.27 -11.17
CA SER A 846 -20.05 22.99 -12.45
C SER A 846 -18.91 24.00 -12.47
N GLU A 847 -18.38 24.37 -11.31
CA GLU A 847 -17.28 25.34 -11.18
C GLU A 847 -15.94 24.73 -11.59
N TRP A 848 -15.79 23.41 -11.43
CA TRP A 848 -14.58 22.66 -11.78
C TRP A 848 -14.79 21.92 -13.10
N THR A 849 -14.28 22.51 -14.18
CA THR A 849 -14.50 22.03 -15.56
C THR A 849 -13.26 21.43 -16.21
N GLU A 850 -12.08 21.64 -15.62
CA GLU A 850 -10.82 21.08 -16.10
C GLU A 850 -10.45 19.82 -15.31
N GLY A 851 -10.16 18.74 -16.03
CA GLY A 851 -9.72 17.47 -15.43
C GLY A 851 -8.64 16.81 -16.27
N VAL A 852 -7.98 15.83 -15.67
CA VAL A 852 -6.94 15.02 -16.31
C VAL A 852 -7.21 13.54 -16.07
N ASP A 853 -6.62 12.70 -16.92
CA ASP A 853 -6.58 11.26 -16.70
C ASP A 853 -5.51 10.85 -15.66
N LEU A 854 -5.26 9.55 -15.49
CA LEU A 854 -4.23 9.05 -14.56
C LEU A 854 -2.81 9.38 -15.01
N LEU A 855 -2.60 9.59 -16.30
CA LEU A 855 -1.31 10.01 -16.87
C LEU A 855 -1.13 11.53 -16.80
N GLU A 856 -2.08 12.22 -16.18
CA GLU A 856 -2.14 13.67 -16.02
C GLU A 856 -2.28 14.42 -17.35
N GLU A 857 -2.77 13.72 -18.39
CA GLU A 857 -3.08 14.30 -19.70
C GLU A 857 -4.51 14.92 -19.65
N PRO A 858 -4.74 16.10 -20.26
CA PRO A 858 -6.05 16.76 -20.22
C PRO A 858 -7.19 15.92 -20.78
N LEU A 859 -8.32 15.89 -20.08
CA LEU A 859 -9.57 15.36 -20.61
C LEU A 859 -10.23 16.36 -21.57
N GLU A 860 -10.90 15.86 -22.61
CA GLU A 860 -11.69 16.72 -23.51
C GLU A 860 -12.91 17.33 -22.78
N VAL A 861 -13.55 16.52 -21.92
CA VAL A 861 -14.70 16.92 -21.09
C VAL A 861 -14.58 16.22 -19.75
N LEU A 862 -14.60 17.00 -18.66
CA LEU A 862 -14.77 16.46 -17.31
C LEU A 862 -16.27 16.20 -17.05
N PRO A 863 -16.69 14.95 -16.78
CA PRO A 863 -18.10 14.66 -16.53
C PRO A 863 -18.64 15.45 -15.34
N VAL A 864 -19.85 16.01 -15.46
CA VAL A 864 -20.47 16.75 -14.35
C VAL A 864 -20.89 15.81 -13.22
N ARG A 865 -21.21 14.55 -13.52
CA ARG A 865 -21.58 13.54 -12.50
C ARG A 865 -20.37 12.68 -12.15
N ILE A 866 -20.37 12.15 -10.94
CA ILE A 866 -19.36 11.21 -10.47
C ILE A 866 -20.06 9.85 -10.40
N GLU A 867 -19.72 8.94 -11.30
CA GLU A 867 -20.31 7.61 -11.36
C GLU A 867 -19.92 6.76 -10.12
N PRO A 868 -20.67 5.70 -9.81
CA PRO A 868 -20.27 4.72 -8.79
C PRO A 868 -18.83 4.25 -8.98
N GLN A 869 -18.04 4.21 -7.91
CA GLN A 869 -16.64 3.75 -7.94
C GLN A 869 -15.72 4.51 -8.92
N ALA A 870 -16.14 5.65 -9.48
CA ALA A 870 -15.32 6.39 -10.43
C ALA A 870 -14.18 7.14 -9.75
N ILE A 871 -12.98 7.05 -10.32
CA ILE A 871 -11.78 7.82 -10.00
C ILE A 871 -11.81 9.09 -10.85
N ARG A 872 -11.70 10.24 -10.20
CA ARG A 872 -11.71 11.55 -10.85
C ARG A 872 -10.48 12.34 -10.46
N THR A 873 -9.96 13.13 -11.39
CA THR A 873 -8.87 14.07 -11.11
C THR A 873 -9.14 15.41 -11.74
N GLU A 874 -9.22 16.40 -10.87
CA GLU A 874 -9.54 17.77 -11.21
C GLU A 874 -8.28 18.62 -11.19
N VAL A 875 -8.23 19.59 -12.10
CA VAL A 875 -7.24 20.65 -12.06
C VAL A 875 -7.83 21.76 -11.18
N ILE A 876 -7.32 21.88 -9.96
CA ILE A 876 -7.87 22.85 -8.99
C ILE A 876 -7.13 24.19 -8.97
N GLY A 877 -6.08 24.32 -9.78
CA GLY A 877 -5.29 25.53 -9.87
C GLY A 877 -3.97 25.32 -10.59
N TYR A 878 -3.12 26.33 -10.56
CA TYR A 878 -1.80 26.32 -11.15
C TYR A 878 -0.81 26.90 -10.15
N LEU A 879 0.33 26.24 -9.96
CA LEU A 879 1.40 26.80 -9.15
C LEU A 879 2.01 27.99 -9.92
N GLU A 880 1.84 29.21 -9.39
CA GLU A 880 2.35 30.41 -10.06
C GLU A 880 3.87 30.32 -10.26
N LYS A 881 4.34 30.49 -11.50
CA LYS A 881 5.76 30.80 -11.75
C LYS A 881 6.01 32.17 -11.17
N GLU A 882 6.91 32.29 -10.20
CA GLU A 882 7.39 33.56 -9.62
C GLU A 882 7.37 34.70 -10.66
N LYS A 883 6.25 35.42 -10.71
CA LYS A 883 6.16 36.75 -11.26
C LYS A 883 6.06 37.63 -10.04
N GLU A 884 7.03 38.52 -9.88
CA GLU A 884 6.85 39.68 -9.03
C GLU A 884 5.45 40.27 -9.31
N TYR A 885 4.72 40.57 -8.23
CA TYR A 885 3.36 41.13 -8.14
C TYR A 885 2.19 40.13 -7.92
N GLY A 886 1.92 39.88 -6.64
CA GLY A 886 0.60 40.06 -6.01
C GLY A 886 -0.52 39.07 -6.34
N SER A 887 -0.68 38.08 -5.45
CA SER A 887 -1.91 37.37 -5.08
C SER A 887 -2.90 36.98 -6.20
N SER A 888 -3.03 35.68 -6.48
CA SER A 888 -4.30 35.15 -6.99
C SER A 888 -4.79 33.83 -6.39
N LEU A 889 -4.08 33.25 -5.41
CA LEU A 889 -4.50 32.00 -4.73
C LEU A 889 -4.41 32.03 -3.19
N PHE A 890 -3.96 33.15 -2.59
CA PHE A 890 -3.88 33.35 -1.14
C PHE A 890 -4.65 34.60 -0.71
#